data_AF-A0A9Q8VA13-F1
#
_entry.id   AF-A0A9Q8VA13-F1
#
_cell.length_a   1.000
_cell.length_b   1.000
_cell.length_c   1.000
_cell.angle_alpha   90.00
_cell.angle_beta   90.00
_cell.angle_gamma   90.00
#
_symmetry.space_group_name_H-M   'P 1'
#
loop_
_entity.id
_entity.type
_entity.pdbx_description
1 polymer ?
#
loop_
_entity_poly.entity_id
_entity_poly.type
_entity_poly.pdbx_seq_one_letter_code
_entity_poly.pdbx_strand_id
1 'polypeptide(L)'
;MATDKRTDEPVLPTTAAATGSSAGIAPPRTKKPEAWWAIHPFRGMVSDLRRRAPYYASDWLDAWDYRVVPATVYMYFANILPALAFSLDMFQKTGSNYGVNEVLLASVLGSVVFSLFAAQPLVIVGVTGPITVFNYTVYDIMKDSGVDYICFMAWIGIWSLILHWILAITNSCNWLRWVTRFPCDIFGFYVAFIYLQKGIQVLTPLGGAAPFYLSLVAALLVFMVAYVCGQLGTSSLFRHPVRVFLKDYGTPLTLIFFTGFVHIGRMDSVPLERLPTGIAFEPTSGRSWLVRFWDLSVSDIFTALPFAILLTILFWFDHNVSSLIAQGSEFPLRKPAGFHWDLFLLGLTTGVAGILGLPFPNGLIPQAPFHTESLCVTKAVRADEEDDDKVKDRSATAYAFEATHVVEQRVSNLAQGLLTLGTMTGPLLVVLHLIPHGVLAGLFFIMGFQALEANGITAKLVFLSRDTALTPPSHPIRAIKRRAAVWLFVAIELIGFGATFAITQTIAAVGFPVFILALIPVRTLLLPRIFRPEELAALDAPTASDFTMEGIGGAWGGSGSGGDTASGDDTAVSTRMPSPSEPLSRDTRHRDSVFAGPGGPRKSQEDLTEMGHAQSGQSTATRRRSVGRRAAGACRGSSSHTQGPAPL
;
A
#
# COMPACT_ATOMS: atom_id res chain seq x y z
N MET A 1 -58.56 -77.53 -9.50
CA MET A 1 -59.41 -77.87 -10.66
C MET A 1 -58.70 -77.32 -11.88
N ALA A 2 -58.28 -78.22 -12.79
CA ALA A 2 -57.60 -78.01 -14.09
C ALA A 2 -56.21 -77.31 -14.08
N THR A 3 -55.06 -77.99 -14.27
CA THR A 3 -54.46 -78.59 -15.52
C THR A 3 -54.11 -77.51 -16.56
N ASP A 4 -52.94 -77.44 -17.22
CA ASP A 4 -52.03 -78.51 -17.66
C ASP A 4 -50.64 -77.97 -18.12
N LYS A 5 -49.59 -78.80 -17.91
CA LYS A 5 -48.37 -79.14 -18.71
C LYS A 5 -47.60 -78.11 -19.58
N ARG A 6 -46.27 -77.97 -19.40
CA ARG A 6 -45.10 -78.77 -19.93
C ARG A 6 -44.93 -78.63 -21.45
N THR A 7 -43.77 -78.50 -22.10
CA THR A 7 -42.30 -78.61 -21.84
C THR A 7 -41.62 -78.02 -23.11
N ASP A 8 -40.38 -77.53 -23.10
CA ASP A 8 -39.20 -78.31 -23.50
C ASP A 8 -37.87 -77.59 -23.13
N GLU A 9 -36.95 -78.35 -22.52
CA GLU A 9 -35.50 -78.12 -22.30
C GLU A 9 -34.69 -78.50 -23.59
N PRO A 10 -33.36 -78.25 -23.78
CA PRO A 10 -32.27 -78.43 -22.78
C PRO A 10 -30.94 -77.60 -22.90
N VAL A 11 -30.21 -77.56 -21.77
CA VAL A 11 -28.73 -77.75 -21.54
C VAL A 11 -27.66 -76.66 -21.91
N LEU A 12 -26.91 -76.29 -20.86
CA LEU A 12 -25.64 -75.53 -20.64
C LEU A 12 -24.38 -76.10 -21.39
N PRO A 13 -23.13 -75.54 -21.34
CA PRO A 13 -22.52 -74.54 -20.41
C PRO A 13 -21.51 -73.49 -21.00
N THR A 14 -21.02 -72.61 -20.09
CA THR A 14 -19.65 -72.05 -19.95
C THR A 14 -19.29 -70.62 -20.41
N THR A 15 -18.60 -69.94 -19.47
CA THR A 15 -17.59 -68.85 -19.53
C THR A 15 -18.01 -67.38 -19.76
N ALA A 16 -18.06 -66.67 -18.62
CA ALA A 16 -17.28 -65.46 -18.28
C ALA A 16 -17.22 -64.25 -19.23
N ALA A 17 -17.76 -63.11 -18.78
CA ALA A 17 -17.04 -61.84 -18.71
C ALA A 17 -17.85 -60.79 -17.91
N ALA A 18 -17.16 -60.07 -17.06
CA ALA A 18 -17.69 -59.09 -16.10
C ALA A 18 -18.15 -57.78 -16.75
N THR A 19 -19.23 -57.19 -16.22
CA THR A 19 -19.47 -55.74 -16.28
C THR A 19 -20.02 -55.26 -14.93
N GLY A 20 -19.33 -54.25 -14.39
CA GLY A 20 -19.42 -53.80 -13.02
C GLY A 20 -20.63 -52.91 -12.71
N SER A 21 -20.95 -52.90 -11.41
CA SER A 21 -21.91 -52.07 -10.71
C SER A 21 -21.66 -50.57 -10.92
N SER A 22 -22.69 -49.83 -11.35
CA SER A 22 -22.73 -48.39 -11.24
C SER A 22 -23.29 -48.00 -9.86
N ALA A 23 -22.40 -47.57 -8.97
CA ALA A 23 -22.78 -46.91 -7.73
C ALA A 23 -23.27 -45.49 -8.07
N GLY A 24 -24.53 -45.18 -7.76
CA GLY A 24 -25.13 -43.87 -7.96
C GLY A 24 -24.42 -42.80 -7.11
N ILE A 25 -23.88 -41.78 -7.77
CA ILE A 25 -23.32 -40.59 -7.15
C ILE A 25 -24.48 -39.70 -6.70
N ALA A 26 -24.63 -39.49 -5.39
CA ALA A 26 -25.55 -38.50 -4.85
C ALA A 26 -25.09 -37.07 -5.24
N PRO A 27 -26.01 -36.15 -5.56
CA PRO A 27 -25.63 -34.78 -5.91
C PRO A 27 -24.95 -34.08 -4.72
N PRO A 28 -24.00 -33.17 -4.98
CA PRO A 28 -23.33 -32.45 -3.91
C PRO A 28 -24.35 -31.62 -3.14
N ARG A 29 -24.38 -31.77 -1.81
CA ARG A 29 -25.16 -30.91 -0.92
C ARG A 29 -24.71 -29.46 -1.14
N THR A 30 -25.56 -28.65 -1.76
CA THR A 30 -25.41 -27.20 -1.78
C THR A 30 -25.42 -26.73 -0.33
N LYS A 31 -24.28 -26.20 0.15
CA LYS A 31 -24.18 -25.58 1.47
C LYS A 31 -25.17 -24.42 1.47
N LYS A 32 -26.20 -24.48 2.33
CA LYS A 32 -27.08 -23.33 2.58
C LYS A 32 -26.20 -22.13 2.94
N PRO A 33 -26.44 -20.92 2.40
CA PRO A 33 -25.71 -19.74 2.84
C PRO A 33 -25.93 -19.60 4.35
N GLU A 34 -24.84 -19.62 5.12
CA GLU A 34 -24.88 -19.44 6.56
C GLU A 34 -25.50 -18.07 6.86
N ALA A 35 -26.42 -18.03 7.82
CA ALA A 35 -27.08 -16.81 8.19
C ALA A 35 -26.06 -15.80 8.75
N TRP A 36 -26.20 -14.51 8.40
CA TRP A 36 -25.23 -13.47 8.73
C TRP A 36 -25.03 -13.25 10.25
N TRP A 37 -25.89 -13.84 11.09
CA TRP A 37 -25.84 -13.79 12.56
C TRP A 37 -25.23 -15.05 13.22
N ALA A 38 -24.88 -16.10 12.46
CA ALA A 38 -24.25 -17.29 13.01
C ALA A 38 -22.76 -17.00 13.31
N ILE A 39 -22.48 -16.42 14.48
CA ILE A 39 -21.11 -16.17 14.94
C ILE A 39 -20.50 -17.51 15.36
N HIS A 40 -19.63 -18.06 14.50
CA HIS A 40 -18.74 -19.15 14.88
C HIS A 40 -17.46 -18.56 15.46
N PRO A 41 -17.26 -18.56 16.79
CA PRO A 41 -16.09 -17.96 17.40
C PRO A 41 -14.81 -18.61 16.85
N PHE A 42 -13.77 -17.80 16.66
CA PHE A 42 -12.43 -18.19 16.14
C PHE A 42 -12.37 -18.72 14.71
N ARG A 43 -13.49 -18.96 14.02
CA ARG A 43 -13.48 -19.53 12.66
C ARG A 43 -12.73 -18.65 11.66
N GLY A 44 -12.92 -17.34 11.70
CA GLY A 44 -12.21 -16.38 10.84
C GLY A 44 -10.70 -16.39 11.09
N MET A 45 -10.27 -16.27 12.36
CA MET A 45 -8.85 -16.29 12.72
C MET A 45 -8.14 -17.59 12.31
N VAL A 46 -8.77 -18.74 12.55
CA VAL A 46 -8.21 -20.05 12.18
C VAL A 46 -8.15 -20.21 10.66
N SER A 47 -9.14 -19.69 9.94
CA SER A 47 -9.13 -19.66 8.47
C SER A 47 -7.97 -18.82 7.94
N ASP A 48 -7.78 -17.61 8.46
CA ASP A 48 -6.72 -16.69 8.04
C ASP A 48 -5.34 -17.31 8.28
N LEU A 49 -5.10 -17.87 9.48
CA LEU A 49 -3.84 -18.53 9.80
C LEU A 49 -3.59 -19.77 8.93
N ARG A 50 -4.62 -20.59 8.69
CA ARG A 50 -4.49 -21.80 7.85
C ARG A 50 -4.16 -21.46 6.40
N ARG A 51 -4.74 -20.37 5.86
CA ARG A 51 -4.47 -19.90 4.49
C ARG A 51 -3.07 -19.31 4.37
N ARG A 52 -2.56 -18.61 5.39
CA ARG A 52 -1.25 -17.93 5.33
C ARG A 52 -0.07 -18.80 5.77
N ALA A 53 -0.25 -19.75 6.68
CA ALA A 53 0.84 -20.55 7.25
C ALA A 53 1.77 -21.22 6.20
N PRO A 54 1.29 -21.76 5.06
CA PRO A 54 2.17 -22.34 4.04
C PRO A 54 3.13 -21.33 3.40
N TYR A 55 2.75 -20.06 3.33
CA TYR A 55 3.53 -19.00 2.67
C TYR A 55 4.51 -18.32 3.61
N TYR A 56 4.52 -18.65 4.91
CA TYR A 56 5.38 -17.97 5.88
C TYR A 56 6.86 -18.11 5.54
N ALA A 57 7.32 -19.31 5.16
CA ALA A 57 8.70 -19.54 4.77
C ALA A 57 9.06 -18.88 3.43
N SER A 58 8.12 -18.86 2.48
CA SER A 58 8.34 -18.18 1.18
C SER A 58 8.46 -16.67 1.34
N ASP A 59 7.73 -16.04 2.28
CA ASP A 59 7.82 -14.59 2.53
C ASP A 59 9.25 -14.11 2.87
N TRP A 60 10.09 -14.97 3.43
CA TRP A 60 11.51 -14.66 3.74
C TRP A 60 12.44 -14.93 2.56
N LEU A 61 12.14 -15.95 1.75
CA LEU A 61 12.92 -16.28 0.55
C LEU A 61 12.65 -15.30 -0.59
N ASP A 62 11.39 -14.90 -0.76
CA ASP A 62 10.94 -13.92 -1.75
C ASP A 62 11.52 -12.51 -1.49
N ALA A 63 12.09 -12.28 -0.30
CA ALA A 63 12.74 -11.01 0.03
C ALA A 63 14.07 -10.80 -0.70
N TRP A 64 14.66 -11.83 -1.31
CA TRP A 64 15.90 -11.71 -2.09
C TRP A 64 15.64 -11.19 -3.50
N ASP A 65 15.09 -9.98 -3.59
CA ASP A 65 14.82 -9.27 -4.84
C ASP A 65 15.46 -7.88 -4.82
N TYR A 66 15.88 -7.40 -5.99
CA TYR A 66 16.53 -6.11 -6.15
C TYR A 66 15.65 -4.92 -5.74
N ARG A 67 14.32 -5.10 -5.69
CA ARG A 67 13.36 -4.07 -5.27
C ARG A 67 13.25 -3.89 -3.76
N VAL A 68 13.60 -4.91 -2.98
CA VAL A 68 13.40 -4.89 -1.52
C VAL A 68 14.28 -3.86 -0.83
N VAL A 69 15.53 -3.68 -1.27
CA VAL A 69 16.43 -2.68 -0.68
C VAL A 69 15.95 -1.25 -0.95
N PRO A 70 15.66 -0.82 -2.20
CA PRO A 70 15.07 0.49 -2.46
C PRO A 70 13.75 0.71 -1.73
N ALA A 71 12.85 -0.28 -1.74
CA ALA A 71 11.58 -0.21 -1.01
C ALA A 71 11.80 0.02 0.50
N THR A 72 12.74 -0.69 1.11
CA THR A 72 13.07 -0.55 2.54
C THR A 72 13.56 0.86 2.88
N VAL A 73 14.48 1.41 2.09
CA VAL A 73 15.03 2.76 2.35
C VAL A 73 13.98 3.83 2.10
N TYR A 74 13.21 3.72 1.01
CA TYR A 74 12.10 4.61 0.72
C TYR A 74 11.07 4.61 1.86
N MET A 75 10.64 3.42 2.29
CA MET A 75 9.64 3.27 3.35
C MET A 75 10.15 3.72 4.72
N TYR A 76 11.45 3.58 4.99
CA TYR A 76 12.06 4.12 6.20
C TYR A 76 11.89 5.64 6.28
N PHE A 77 12.18 6.36 5.20
CA PHE A 77 11.94 7.79 5.18
C PHE A 77 10.44 8.14 5.14
N ALA A 78 9.64 7.40 4.38
CA ALA A 78 8.19 7.63 4.28
C ALA A 78 7.45 7.41 5.62
N ASN A 79 7.99 6.60 6.54
CA ASN A 79 7.42 6.40 7.87
C ASN A 79 8.03 7.34 8.93
N ILE A 80 9.35 7.53 8.95
CA ILE A 80 9.97 8.35 10.00
C ILE A 80 9.59 9.83 9.89
N LEU A 81 9.46 10.36 8.67
CA LEU A 81 9.20 11.77 8.44
C LEU A 81 7.83 12.22 8.99
N PRO A 82 6.70 11.58 8.63
CA PRO A 82 5.42 11.91 9.27
C PRO A 82 5.42 11.61 10.77
N ALA A 83 6.06 10.53 11.21
CA ALA A 83 6.13 10.19 12.64
C ALA A 83 6.78 11.31 13.46
N LEU A 84 7.88 11.90 12.97
CA LEU A 84 8.52 13.04 13.61
C LEU A 84 7.62 14.27 13.65
N ALA A 85 6.95 14.54 12.53
CA ALA A 85 6.04 15.66 12.41
C ALA A 85 4.87 15.55 13.41
N PHE A 86 4.28 14.36 13.56
CA PHE A 86 3.23 14.09 14.55
C PHE A 86 3.75 14.06 15.99
N SER A 87 4.98 13.59 16.20
CA SER A 87 5.59 13.61 17.53
C SER A 87 5.73 15.03 18.08
N LEU A 88 6.04 16.00 17.23
CA LEU A 88 6.14 17.40 17.63
C LEU A 88 4.77 17.97 18.03
N ASP A 89 3.74 17.78 17.20
CA ASP A 89 2.38 18.27 17.50
C ASP A 89 1.85 17.62 18.79
N MET A 90 2.07 16.31 18.96
CA MET A 90 1.68 15.60 20.17
C MET A 90 2.44 16.09 21.40
N PHE A 91 3.75 16.29 21.30
CA PHE A 91 4.59 16.79 22.39
C PHE A 91 4.12 18.15 22.89
N GLN A 92 3.86 19.08 21.97
CA GLN A 92 3.41 20.43 22.31
C GLN A 92 2.02 20.43 22.96
N LYS A 93 1.09 19.58 22.51
CA LYS A 93 -0.30 19.58 22.99
C LYS A 93 -0.55 18.69 24.21
N THR A 94 0.31 17.71 24.48
CA THR A 94 0.16 16.79 25.63
C THR A 94 1.02 17.20 26.83
N GLY A 95 1.51 18.45 26.88
CA GLY A 95 2.33 18.93 27.98
C GLY A 95 3.65 18.16 28.13
N SER A 96 4.29 17.75 27.03
CA SER A 96 5.55 16.99 27.01
C SER A 96 5.45 15.54 27.53
N ASN A 97 4.26 14.93 27.54
CA ASN A 97 4.07 13.54 27.97
C ASN A 97 4.47 12.50 26.91
N TYR A 98 4.30 12.83 25.62
CA TYR A 98 4.79 12.02 24.51
C TYR A 98 5.79 12.82 23.67
N GLY A 99 7.02 12.34 23.57
CA GLY A 99 8.05 12.93 22.72
C GLY A 99 8.38 12.06 21.51
N VAL A 100 9.52 12.39 20.91
CA VAL A 100 10.06 11.70 19.73
C VAL A 100 10.34 10.23 20.04
N ASN A 101 10.94 9.94 21.20
CA ASN A 101 11.31 8.58 21.60
C ASN A 101 10.09 7.65 21.69
N GLU A 102 8.99 8.11 22.30
CA GLU A 102 7.78 7.33 22.42
C GLU A 102 7.15 7.03 21.05
N VAL A 103 7.11 8.01 20.14
CA VAL A 103 6.56 7.82 18.79
C VAL A 103 7.42 6.89 17.93
N LEU A 104 8.74 7.04 18.01
CA LEU A 104 9.67 6.14 17.30
C LEU A 104 9.56 4.72 17.84
N LEU A 105 9.56 4.54 19.17
CA LEU A 105 9.45 3.22 19.78
C LEU A 105 8.08 2.56 19.50
N ALA A 106 6.99 3.32 19.47
CA ALA A 106 5.68 2.84 19.05
C ALA A 106 5.69 2.32 17.60
N SER A 107 6.32 3.07 16.71
CA SER A 107 6.44 2.69 15.28
C SER A 107 7.32 1.45 15.10
N VAL A 108 8.40 1.32 15.89
CA VAL A 108 9.24 0.11 15.94
C VAL A 108 8.45 -1.10 16.43
N LEU A 109 7.70 -0.94 17.53
CA LEU A 109 6.85 -2.01 18.09
C LEU A 109 5.85 -2.51 17.04
N GLY A 110 5.14 -1.59 16.37
CA GLY A 110 4.22 -1.94 15.28
C GLY A 110 4.91 -2.68 14.15
N SER A 111 6.02 -2.14 13.63
CA SER A 111 6.75 -2.71 12.49
C SER A 111 7.31 -4.10 12.78
N VAL A 112 7.92 -4.32 13.96
CA VAL A 112 8.51 -5.61 14.34
C VAL A 112 7.42 -6.67 14.57
N VAL A 113 6.35 -6.31 15.29
CA VAL A 113 5.29 -7.28 15.60
C VAL A 113 4.52 -7.66 14.32
N PHE A 114 4.18 -6.69 13.48
CA PHE A 114 3.44 -6.97 12.24
C PHE A 114 4.31 -7.69 11.19
N SER A 115 5.59 -7.35 11.06
CA SER A 115 6.47 -8.08 10.13
C SER A 115 6.64 -9.56 10.51
N LEU A 116 6.75 -9.87 11.80
CA LEU A 116 6.97 -11.24 12.28
C LEU A 116 5.69 -12.08 12.34
N PHE A 117 4.57 -11.49 12.77
CA PHE A 117 3.36 -12.24 13.13
C PHE A 117 2.13 -11.91 12.30
N ALA A 118 2.08 -10.82 11.52
CA ALA A 118 0.89 -10.50 10.74
C ALA A 118 0.67 -11.49 9.60
N ALA A 119 -0.59 -11.71 9.27
CA ALA A 119 -1.01 -12.40 8.06
C ALA A 119 -0.70 -11.55 6.82
N GLN A 120 -0.86 -10.21 6.89
CA GLN A 120 -0.46 -9.30 5.82
C GLN A 120 0.72 -8.39 6.21
N PRO A 121 1.97 -8.76 5.90
CA PRO A 121 3.15 -7.98 6.29
C PRO A 121 3.38 -6.71 5.44
N LEU A 122 2.62 -6.52 4.36
CA LEU A 122 2.68 -5.32 3.52
C LEU A 122 2.10 -4.08 4.21
N VAL A 123 1.22 -4.26 5.20
CA VAL A 123 0.63 -3.15 5.95
C VAL A 123 1.69 -2.56 6.88
N ILE A 124 1.94 -1.27 6.72
CA ILE A 124 2.86 -0.52 7.58
C ILE A 124 2.07 0.05 8.75
N VAL A 125 2.59 -0.15 9.95
CA VAL A 125 1.96 0.30 11.19
C VAL A 125 2.83 1.39 11.83
N GLY A 126 2.20 2.48 12.26
CA GLY A 126 2.88 3.63 12.85
C GLY A 126 1.91 4.60 13.53
N VAL A 127 2.41 5.75 13.95
CA VAL A 127 1.58 6.80 14.57
C VAL A 127 1.00 7.71 13.49
N THR A 128 -0.31 7.95 13.53
CA THR A 128 -1.04 8.75 12.54
C THR A 128 -1.55 10.08 13.11
N GLY A 129 -2.00 10.96 12.22
CA GLY A 129 -2.68 12.20 12.60
C GLY A 129 -3.92 11.96 13.47
N PRO A 130 -4.85 11.06 13.09
CA PRO A 130 -6.04 10.77 13.87
C PRO A 130 -5.76 10.30 15.32
N ILE A 131 -4.75 9.45 15.54
CA ILE A 131 -4.36 9.08 16.91
C ILE A 131 -3.73 10.25 17.67
N THR A 132 -3.00 11.13 16.99
CA THR A 132 -2.47 12.36 17.60
C THR A 132 -3.62 13.25 18.08
N VAL A 133 -4.65 13.44 17.24
CA VAL A 133 -5.88 14.17 17.60
C VAL A 133 -6.58 13.55 18.80
N PHE A 134 -6.74 12.23 18.81
CA PHE A 134 -7.30 11.51 19.94
C PHE A 134 -6.50 11.75 21.23
N ASN A 135 -5.17 11.58 21.20
CA ASN A 135 -4.31 11.68 22.37
C ASN A 135 -4.36 13.06 23.04
N TYR A 136 -4.22 14.15 22.27
CA TYR A 136 -4.28 15.48 22.89
C TYR A 136 -5.69 15.89 23.29
N THR A 137 -6.74 15.38 22.63
CA THR A 137 -8.11 15.67 23.05
C THR A 137 -8.43 14.97 24.37
N VAL A 138 -7.96 13.72 24.55
CA VAL A 138 -8.03 13.03 25.85
C VAL A 138 -7.24 13.79 26.91
N TYR A 139 -6.05 14.29 26.57
CA TYR A 139 -5.25 15.12 27.47
C TYR A 139 -6.01 16.39 27.91
N ASP A 140 -6.61 17.11 26.96
CA ASP A 140 -7.38 18.33 27.25
C ASP A 140 -8.63 18.07 28.09
N ILE A 141 -9.27 16.91 27.95
CA ILE A 141 -10.40 16.51 28.77
C ILE A 141 -9.96 16.11 30.18
N MET A 142 -8.76 15.51 30.32
CA MET A 142 -8.29 14.95 31.60
C MET A 142 -7.40 15.87 32.42
N LYS A 143 -6.83 16.92 31.85
CA LYS A 143 -5.91 17.83 32.57
C LYS A 143 -6.50 18.42 33.86
N ASP A 144 -7.81 18.69 33.89
CA ASP A 144 -8.49 19.31 35.04
C ASP A 144 -8.97 18.26 36.08
N SER A 145 -8.89 16.97 35.76
CA SER A 145 -9.34 15.88 36.64
C SER A 145 -8.34 15.49 37.72
N GLY A 146 -7.06 15.87 37.57
CA GLY A 146 -5.97 15.48 38.47
C GLY A 146 -5.52 14.01 38.32
N VAL A 147 -6.10 13.25 37.39
CA VAL A 147 -5.72 11.87 37.08
C VAL A 147 -4.42 11.86 36.25
N ASP A 148 -3.51 10.93 36.54
CA ASP A 148 -2.32 10.72 35.71
C ASP A 148 -2.73 10.30 34.30
N TYR A 149 -2.44 11.18 33.33
CA TYR A 149 -2.77 11.00 31.93
C TYR A 149 -2.18 9.72 31.33
N ILE A 150 -0.93 9.39 31.63
CA ILE A 150 -0.26 8.21 31.06
C ILE A 150 -0.87 6.93 31.64
N CYS A 151 -1.20 6.92 32.93
CA CYS A 151 -1.90 5.79 33.55
C CYS A 151 -3.33 5.63 33.01
N PHE A 152 -4.04 6.73 32.76
CA PHE A 152 -5.35 6.71 32.12
C PHE A 152 -5.27 6.15 30.68
N MET A 153 -4.27 6.59 29.91
CA MET A 153 -3.99 6.08 28.56
C MET A 153 -3.65 4.58 28.57
N ALA A 154 -2.93 4.08 29.58
CA ALA A 154 -2.66 2.65 29.71
C ALA A 154 -3.95 1.82 29.83
N TRP A 155 -4.93 2.28 30.61
CA TRP A 155 -6.24 1.62 30.72
C TRP A 155 -7.07 1.72 29.43
N ILE A 156 -7.01 2.84 28.71
CA ILE A 156 -7.60 2.93 27.37
C ILE A 156 -7.01 1.84 26.46
N GLY A 157 -5.69 1.64 26.50
CA GLY A 157 -5.00 0.59 25.74
C GLY A 157 -5.41 -0.83 26.14
N ILE A 158 -5.53 -1.11 27.45
CA ILE A 158 -5.95 -2.43 27.97
C ILE A 158 -7.40 -2.74 27.59
N TRP A 159 -8.32 -1.77 27.73
CA TRP A 159 -9.69 -1.96 27.30
C TRP A 159 -9.78 -2.14 25.77
N SER A 160 -9.01 -1.37 25.02
CA SER A 160 -8.91 -1.49 23.57
C SER A 160 -8.42 -2.88 23.15
N LEU A 161 -7.39 -3.44 23.82
CA LEU A 161 -6.93 -4.82 23.62
C LEU A 161 -8.08 -5.83 23.74
N ILE A 162 -8.84 -5.75 24.83
CA ILE A 162 -9.96 -6.66 25.10
C ILE A 162 -11.03 -6.54 24.01
N LEU A 163 -11.40 -5.31 23.65
CA LEU A 163 -12.42 -5.06 22.63
C LEU A 163 -11.98 -5.54 21.25
N HIS A 164 -10.72 -5.32 20.85
CA HIS A 164 -10.17 -5.85 19.60
C HIS A 164 -10.19 -7.37 19.55
N TRP A 165 -9.86 -8.04 20.65
CA TRP A 165 -9.94 -9.50 20.72
C TRP A 165 -11.38 -10.00 20.60
N ILE A 166 -12.34 -9.35 21.25
CA ILE A 166 -13.76 -9.65 21.08
C ILE A 166 -14.18 -9.48 19.62
N LEU A 167 -13.79 -8.38 18.96
CA LEU A 167 -14.08 -8.11 17.55
C LEU A 167 -13.44 -9.11 16.59
N ALA A 168 -12.21 -9.57 16.87
CA ALA A 168 -11.53 -10.58 16.08
C ALA A 168 -12.20 -11.96 16.21
N ILE A 169 -12.58 -12.35 17.43
CA ILE A 169 -13.25 -13.63 17.72
C ILE A 169 -14.66 -13.69 17.12
N THR A 170 -15.39 -12.55 17.11
CA THR A 170 -16.76 -12.44 16.59
C THR A 170 -16.86 -12.32 15.08
N ASN A 171 -15.74 -12.42 14.35
CA ASN A 171 -15.65 -12.26 12.89
C ASN A 171 -16.17 -10.89 12.40
N SER A 172 -15.90 -9.81 13.14
CA SER A 172 -16.32 -8.45 12.77
C SER A 172 -15.76 -7.99 11.41
N CYS A 173 -14.62 -8.56 10.97
CA CYS A 173 -14.02 -8.22 9.68
C CYS A 173 -14.93 -8.58 8.49
N ASN A 174 -15.94 -9.44 8.66
CA ASN A 174 -16.96 -9.66 7.62
C ASN A 174 -17.74 -8.39 7.27
N TRP A 175 -17.75 -7.37 8.14
CA TRP A 175 -18.38 -6.07 7.84
C TRP A 175 -17.56 -5.22 6.85
N LEU A 176 -16.28 -5.55 6.62
CA LEU A 176 -15.45 -4.87 5.62
C LEU A 176 -16.00 -5.01 4.21
N ARG A 177 -16.80 -6.05 3.93
CA ARG A 177 -17.46 -6.20 2.62
C ARG A 177 -18.29 -4.99 2.22
N TRP A 178 -18.77 -4.21 3.19
CA TRP A 178 -19.54 -2.99 2.97
C TRP A 178 -18.69 -1.74 2.79
N VAL A 179 -17.39 -1.81 3.09
CA VAL A 179 -16.43 -0.73 2.90
C VAL A 179 -15.99 -0.74 1.43
N THR A 180 -16.31 0.33 0.71
CA THR A 180 -15.92 0.54 -0.68
C THR A 180 -15.03 1.76 -0.83
N ARG A 181 -14.73 2.18 -2.06
CA ARG A 181 -13.88 3.35 -2.29
C ARG A 181 -14.50 4.64 -1.74
N PHE A 182 -15.83 4.77 -1.71
CA PHE A 182 -16.52 5.95 -1.17
C PHE A 182 -16.07 6.38 0.24
N PRO A 183 -16.21 5.56 1.32
CA PRO A 183 -15.73 5.96 2.64
C PRO A 183 -14.20 6.10 2.71
N CYS A 184 -13.45 5.33 1.91
CA CYS A 184 -11.99 5.39 1.88
C CYS A 184 -11.48 6.72 1.29
N ASP A 185 -12.08 7.18 0.19
CA ASP A 185 -11.77 8.43 -0.48
C ASP A 185 -12.06 9.63 0.44
N ILE A 186 -13.22 9.65 1.11
CA ILE A 186 -13.59 10.70 2.08
C ILE A 186 -12.58 10.74 3.23
N PHE A 187 -12.19 9.58 3.76
CA PHE A 187 -11.24 9.53 4.87
C PHE A 187 -9.83 9.95 4.45
N GLY A 188 -9.35 9.50 3.28
CA GLY A 188 -8.07 9.96 2.73
C GLY A 188 -8.04 11.47 2.51
N PHE A 189 -9.16 12.05 2.07
CA PHE A 189 -9.29 13.50 1.84
C PHE A 189 -9.30 14.26 3.17
N TYR A 190 -9.98 13.73 4.18
CA TYR A 190 -9.93 14.22 5.56
C TYR A 190 -8.49 14.24 6.09
N VAL A 191 -7.76 13.12 5.96
CA VAL A 191 -6.37 13.02 6.42
C VAL A 191 -5.49 14.05 5.70
N ALA A 192 -5.62 14.21 4.39
CA ALA A 192 -4.87 15.21 3.61
C ALA A 192 -5.09 16.65 4.14
N PHE A 193 -6.33 17.02 4.45
CA PHE A 193 -6.64 18.33 5.03
C PHE A 193 -6.08 18.50 6.44
N ILE A 194 -6.08 17.45 7.27
CA ILE A 194 -5.43 17.48 8.57
C ILE A 194 -3.92 17.73 8.42
N TYR A 195 -3.23 17.08 7.47
CA TYR A 195 -1.81 17.37 7.20
C TYR A 195 -1.58 18.85 6.86
N LEU A 196 -2.39 19.43 5.96
CA LEU A 196 -2.28 20.84 5.59
C LEU A 196 -2.54 21.77 6.78
N GLN A 197 -3.60 21.53 7.54
CA GLN A 197 -3.93 22.29 8.75
C GLN A 197 -2.78 22.22 9.77
N LYS A 198 -2.21 21.04 9.97
CA LYS A 198 -1.11 20.83 10.93
C LYS A 198 0.17 21.55 10.51
N GLY A 199 0.50 21.57 9.22
CA GLY A 199 1.61 22.38 8.70
C GLY A 199 1.46 23.86 9.06
N ILE A 200 0.24 24.41 8.97
CA ILE A 200 -0.05 25.80 9.37
C ILE A 200 0.04 25.96 10.91
N GLN A 201 -0.51 25.00 11.66
CA GLN A 201 -0.50 25.03 13.14
C GLN A 201 0.91 24.94 13.72
N VAL A 202 1.88 24.29 13.06
CA VAL A 202 3.28 24.26 13.50
C VAL A 202 3.95 25.62 13.34
N LEU A 203 3.56 26.41 12.33
CA LEU A 203 4.15 27.73 12.07
C LEU A 203 3.53 28.85 12.92
N THR A 204 2.26 28.74 13.28
CA THR A 204 1.50 29.81 13.96
C THR A 204 2.10 30.21 15.33
N PRO A 205 2.56 29.28 16.20
CA PRO A 205 3.17 29.60 17.49
C PRO A 205 4.48 30.39 17.40
N LEU A 206 5.18 30.33 16.25
CA LEU A 206 6.47 31.03 16.06
C LEU A 206 6.32 32.57 16.00
N GLY A 207 5.08 33.08 16.00
CA GLY A 207 4.78 34.50 16.13
C GLY A 207 5.02 35.30 14.85
N GLY A 208 5.36 36.59 14.99
CA GLY A 208 5.56 37.52 13.87
C GLY A 208 6.99 38.05 13.70
N ALA A 209 7.97 37.39 14.32
CA ALA A 209 9.36 37.84 14.35
C ALA A 209 10.22 37.18 13.24
N ALA A 210 11.51 37.53 13.19
CA ALA A 210 12.46 36.95 12.23
C ALA A 210 12.45 35.39 12.17
N PRO A 211 12.31 34.64 13.28
CA PRO A 211 12.21 33.18 13.25
C PRO A 211 11.00 32.66 12.47
N PHE A 212 9.87 33.37 12.53
CA PHE A 212 8.66 33.00 11.79
C PHE A 212 8.88 33.15 10.28
N TYR A 213 9.42 34.29 9.83
CA TYR A 213 9.68 34.50 8.40
C TYR A 213 10.68 33.50 7.83
N LEU A 214 11.75 33.21 8.58
CA LEU A 214 12.74 32.20 8.17
C LEU A 214 12.12 30.80 8.11
N SER A 215 11.31 30.43 9.11
CA SER A 215 10.60 29.15 9.14
C SER A 215 9.57 29.03 8.01
N LEU A 216 8.85 30.10 7.69
CA LEU A 216 7.89 30.15 6.59
C LEU A 216 8.59 29.99 5.24
N VAL A 217 9.69 30.71 5.02
CA VAL A 217 10.48 30.57 3.79
C VAL A 217 11.07 29.17 3.68
N ALA A 218 11.62 28.61 4.76
CA ALA A 218 12.13 27.24 4.77
C ALA A 218 11.01 26.23 4.46
N ALA A 219 9.83 26.36 5.07
CA ALA A 219 8.68 25.50 4.81
C ALA A 219 8.25 25.52 3.34
N LEU A 220 8.13 26.72 2.75
CA LEU A 220 7.75 26.89 1.35
C LEU A 220 8.83 26.38 0.39
N LEU A 221 10.11 26.58 0.71
CA LEU A 221 11.21 26.05 -0.11
C LEU A 221 11.25 24.52 -0.07
N VAL A 222 11.07 23.91 1.10
CA VAL A 222 10.95 22.45 1.22
C VAL A 222 9.78 21.94 0.38
N PHE A 223 8.61 22.58 0.48
CA PHE A 223 7.44 22.23 -0.32
C PHE A 223 7.72 22.34 -1.82
N MET A 224 8.25 23.46 -2.29
CA MET A 224 8.51 23.72 -3.71
C MET A 224 9.55 22.76 -4.29
N VAL A 225 10.66 22.53 -3.60
CA VAL A 225 11.73 21.64 -4.09
C VAL A 225 11.25 20.18 -4.06
N ALA A 226 10.59 19.73 -3.00
CA ALA A 226 10.06 18.38 -2.92
C ALA A 226 8.98 18.13 -4.00
N TYR A 227 8.12 19.12 -4.25
CA TYR A 227 7.13 19.04 -5.33
C TYR A 227 7.79 18.97 -6.71
N VAL A 228 8.80 19.79 -6.98
CA VAL A 228 9.57 19.74 -8.23
C VAL A 228 10.27 18.39 -8.39
N CYS A 229 10.86 17.82 -7.34
CA CYS A 229 11.44 16.47 -7.38
C CYS A 229 10.39 15.41 -7.74
N GLY A 230 9.20 15.49 -7.15
CA GLY A 230 8.08 14.59 -7.47
C GLY A 230 7.63 14.70 -8.93
N GLN A 231 7.45 15.92 -9.43
CA GLN A 231 7.04 16.16 -10.82
C GLN A 231 8.13 15.81 -11.85
N LEU A 232 9.40 16.05 -11.53
CA LEU A 232 10.52 15.57 -12.34
C LEU A 232 10.58 14.04 -12.33
N GLY A 233 10.20 13.41 -11.21
CA GLY A 233 10.05 11.97 -11.03
C GLY A 233 8.97 11.32 -11.92
N THR A 234 7.94 12.06 -12.33
CA THR A 234 6.90 11.56 -13.24
C THR A 234 7.09 12.01 -14.68
N SER A 235 7.87 13.07 -14.89
CA SER A 235 8.14 13.66 -16.20
C SER A 235 8.96 12.74 -17.13
N SER A 236 8.98 13.09 -18.42
CA SER A 236 9.89 12.49 -19.41
C SER A 236 11.30 13.11 -19.40
N LEU A 237 11.52 14.11 -18.54
CA LEU A 237 12.82 14.73 -18.33
C LEU A 237 13.73 13.79 -17.52
N PHE A 238 15.01 13.72 -17.89
CA PHE A 238 16.05 12.82 -17.34
C PHE A 238 15.97 11.34 -17.72
N ARG A 239 17.06 10.62 -17.45
CA ARG A 239 17.13 9.16 -17.64
C ARG A 239 16.31 8.45 -16.55
N HIS A 240 15.74 7.29 -16.89
CA HIS A 240 14.91 6.47 -16.01
C HIS A 240 15.45 6.28 -14.57
N PRO A 241 16.71 5.87 -14.33
CA PRO A 241 17.20 5.65 -12.96
C PRO A 241 17.25 6.93 -12.13
N VAL A 242 17.63 8.06 -12.74
CA VAL A 242 17.67 9.37 -12.06
C VAL A 242 16.26 9.81 -11.68
N ARG A 243 15.30 9.57 -12.57
CA ARG A 243 13.90 9.90 -12.35
C ARG A 243 13.29 9.12 -11.18
N VAL A 244 13.51 7.79 -11.12
CA VAL A 244 13.06 6.97 -10.00
C VAL A 244 13.73 7.42 -8.70
N PHE A 245 15.03 7.69 -8.72
CA PHE A 245 15.74 8.22 -7.56
C PHE A 245 15.15 9.56 -7.07
N LEU A 246 14.80 10.48 -7.99
CA LEU A 246 14.19 11.76 -7.63
C LEU A 246 12.76 11.61 -7.11
N LYS A 247 11.98 10.67 -7.67
CA LYS A 247 10.61 10.34 -7.21
C LYS A 247 10.64 9.83 -5.78
N ASP A 248 11.52 8.87 -5.49
CA ASP A 248 11.52 8.14 -4.22
C ASP A 248 12.28 8.91 -3.11
N TYR A 249 13.42 9.51 -3.44
CA TYR A 249 14.31 10.18 -2.46
C TYR A 249 14.21 11.71 -2.48
N GLY A 250 13.33 12.30 -3.30
CA GLY A 250 13.16 13.74 -3.41
C GLY A 250 12.78 14.42 -2.10
N THR A 251 11.73 13.94 -1.42
CA THR A 251 11.25 14.52 -0.15
C THR A 251 12.28 14.38 0.97
N PRO A 252 12.90 13.21 1.22
CA PRO A 252 13.90 13.06 2.28
C PRO A 252 15.19 13.87 2.02
N LEU A 253 15.68 13.88 0.77
CA LEU A 253 16.87 14.65 0.40
C LEU A 253 16.65 16.16 0.61
N THR A 254 15.47 16.65 0.21
CA THR A 254 15.06 18.05 0.40
C THR A 254 15.05 18.41 1.89
N LEU A 255 14.51 17.52 2.74
CA LEU A 255 14.47 17.74 4.18
C LEU A 255 15.87 17.79 4.80
N ILE A 256 16.76 16.85 4.44
CA ILE A 256 18.16 16.83 4.90
C ILE A 256 18.88 18.09 4.44
N PHE A 257 18.71 18.47 3.18
CA PHE A 257 19.33 19.66 2.60
C PHE A 257 18.89 20.93 3.31
N PHE A 258 17.58 21.16 3.48
CA PHE A 258 17.08 22.37 4.14
C PHE A 258 17.32 22.39 5.65
N THR A 259 17.40 21.22 6.30
CA THR A 259 17.88 21.12 7.68
C THR A 259 19.32 21.62 7.80
N GLY A 260 20.21 21.22 6.89
CA GLY A 260 21.58 21.73 6.85
C GLY A 260 21.66 23.20 6.44
N PHE A 261 20.90 23.61 5.44
CA PHE A 261 20.91 24.96 4.86
C PHE A 261 20.63 26.05 5.89
N VAL A 262 19.70 25.79 6.80
CA VAL A 262 19.34 26.70 7.89
C VAL A 262 20.52 27.01 8.83
N HIS A 263 21.48 26.09 8.94
CA HIS A 263 22.67 26.26 9.79
C HIS A 263 23.84 26.97 9.06
N ILE A 264 23.65 27.37 7.80
CA ILE A 264 24.73 27.99 7.01
C ILE A 264 24.64 29.52 7.09
N GLY A 265 25.73 30.15 7.55
CA GLY A 265 25.97 31.59 7.41
C GLY A 265 25.13 32.46 8.36
N ARG A 266 24.64 33.61 7.87
CA ARG A 266 23.91 34.61 8.67
C ARG A 266 22.58 34.11 9.24
N MET A 267 22.06 32.97 8.76
CA MET A 267 20.79 32.37 9.21
C MET A 267 20.93 31.69 10.59
N ASP A 268 22.13 31.26 10.98
CA ASP A 268 22.40 30.62 12.28
C ASP A 268 22.21 31.60 13.47
N SER A 269 22.33 32.90 13.22
CA SER A 269 22.08 33.94 14.23
C SER A 269 20.60 34.09 14.63
N VAL A 270 19.68 33.46 13.90
CA VAL A 270 18.25 33.46 14.22
C VAL A 270 17.92 32.18 14.98
N PRO A 271 17.54 32.25 16.27
CA PRO A 271 17.20 31.06 17.04
C PRO A 271 15.91 30.46 16.48
N LEU A 272 16.03 29.32 15.83
CA LEU A 272 14.90 28.53 15.37
C LEU A 272 14.56 27.46 16.39
N GLU A 273 13.27 27.24 16.59
CA GLU A 273 12.80 26.11 17.38
C GLU A 273 13.09 24.79 16.66
N ARG A 274 13.58 23.84 17.44
CA ARG A 274 14.11 22.55 17.00
C ARG A 274 13.34 21.43 17.66
N LEU A 275 13.34 20.27 17.02
CA LEU A 275 12.73 19.05 17.54
C LEU A 275 13.27 18.73 18.96
N PRO A 276 12.43 18.70 20.00
CA PRO A 276 12.88 18.38 21.35
C PRO A 276 13.21 16.88 21.41
N THR A 277 14.48 16.56 21.64
CA THR A 277 14.96 15.18 21.77
C THR A 277 15.49 14.94 23.18
N GLY A 278 15.07 13.84 23.80
CA GLY A 278 15.56 13.41 25.12
C GLY A 278 16.87 12.61 25.04
N ILE A 279 17.22 11.93 26.12
CA ILE A 279 18.32 10.96 26.13
C ILE A 279 17.88 9.73 25.31
N ALA A 280 18.81 9.12 24.58
CA ALA A 280 18.52 7.95 23.76
C ALA A 280 17.91 6.82 24.62
N PHE A 281 16.82 6.21 24.13
CA PHE A 281 16.09 5.12 24.79
C PHE A 281 15.43 5.44 26.14
N GLU A 282 15.39 6.70 26.56
CA GLU A 282 14.71 7.12 27.79
C GLU A 282 13.38 7.84 27.50
N PRO A 283 12.37 7.66 28.37
CA PRO A 283 11.13 8.43 28.26
C PRO A 283 11.34 9.92 28.46
N THR A 284 10.57 10.71 27.73
CA THR A 284 10.72 12.17 27.67
C THR A 284 10.43 12.84 29.03
N SER A 285 9.54 12.27 29.84
CA SER A 285 9.17 12.80 31.16
C SER A 285 10.02 12.25 32.32
N GLY A 286 11.15 11.58 32.05
CA GLY A 286 12.01 10.99 33.10
C GLY A 286 11.33 9.86 33.91
N ARG A 287 10.26 9.28 33.37
CA ARG A 287 9.50 8.17 33.96
C ARG A 287 10.08 6.82 33.59
N SER A 288 9.66 5.76 34.30
CA SER A 288 9.87 4.38 33.83
C SER A 288 9.04 4.10 32.58
N TRP A 289 9.57 3.26 31.67
CA TRP A 289 8.81 2.75 30.52
C TRP A 289 7.55 2.00 30.96
N LEU A 290 7.66 1.18 32.03
CA LEU A 290 6.49 0.51 32.57
C LEU A 290 5.64 1.50 33.35
N VAL A 291 4.44 1.77 32.84
CA VAL A 291 3.45 2.61 33.50
C VAL A 291 2.88 1.85 34.69
N ARG A 292 2.81 2.51 35.85
CA ARG A 292 2.18 1.94 37.07
C ARG A 292 0.65 2.04 36.99
N PHE A 293 0.06 1.36 36.00
CA PHE A 293 -1.37 1.46 35.70
C PHE A 293 -2.27 0.93 36.83
N TRP A 294 -1.73 0.17 37.79
CA TRP A 294 -2.47 -0.35 38.95
C TRP A 294 -2.72 0.68 40.06
N ASP A 295 -2.13 1.88 39.99
CA ASP A 295 -2.30 2.92 41.03
C ASP A 295 -3.54 3.82 40.79
N LEU A 296 -4.39 3.51 39.80
CA LEU A 296 -5.59 4.28 39.45
C LEU A 296 -6.81 3.86 40.29
N SER A 297 -7.70 4.82 40.59
CA SER A 297 -8.99 4.52 41.21
C SER A 297 -9.86 3.67 40.28
N VAL A 298 -10.64 2.74 40.83
CA VAL A 298 -11.55 1.88 40.06
C VAL A 298 -12.55 2.70 39.24
N SER A 299 -12.98 3.85 39.75
CA SER A 299 -13.84 4.78 39.00
C SER A 299 -13.19 5.23 37.69
N ASP A 300 -11.92 5.63 37.75
CA ASP A 300 -11.18 6.17 36.61
C ASP A 300 -10.85 5.07 35.57
N ILE A 301 -10.72 3.83 36.03
CA ILE A 301 -10.58 2.67 35.15
C ILE A 301 -11.83 2.47 34.27
N PHE A 302 -13.03 2.66 34.84
CA PHE A 302 -14.27 2.53 34.08
C PHE A 302 -14.58 3.77 33.21
N THR A 303 -14.15 4.98 33.62
CA THR A 303 -14.30 6.17 32.77
C THR A 303 -13.41 6.14 31.52
N ALA A 304 -12.36 5.32 31.51
CA ALA A 304 -11.54 5.08 30.32
C ALA A 304 -12.25 4.25 29.22
N LEU A 305 -13.30 3.50 29.57
CA LEU A 305 -13.96 2.56 28.64
C LEU A 305 -14.58 3.22 27.40
N PRO A 306 -15.31 4.35 27.49
CA PRO A 306 -15.84 5.03 26.30
C PRO A 306 -14.75 5.49 25.34
N PHE A 307 -13.62 5.98 25.85
CA PHE A 307 -12.46 6.35 25.04
C PHE A 307 -11.85 5.13 24.34
N ALA A 308 -11.78 4.00 25.04
CA ALA A 308 -11.32 2.74 24.46
C ALA A 308 -12.24 2.22 23.35
N ILE A 309 -13.56 2.38 23.49
CA ILE A 309 -14.52 2.03 22.43
C ILE A 309 -14.28 2.89 21.19
N LEU A 310 -14.12 4.21 21.37
CA LEU A 310 -13.85 5.13 20.25
C LEU A 310 -12.51 4.81 19.56
N LEU A 311 -11.46 4.53 20.35
CA LEU A 311 -10.16 4.10 19.84
C LEU A 311 -10.27 2.77 19.08
N THR A 312 -11.04 1.82 19.61
CA THR A 312 -11.26 0.52 18.96
C THR A 312 -11.98 0.67 17.62
N ILE A 313 -13.00 1.52 17.55
CA ILE A 313 -13.71 1.79 16.28
C ILE A 313 -12.77 2.42 15.26
N LEU A 314 -11.95 3.40 15.69
CA LEU A 314 -10.95 4.03 14.83
C LEU A 314 -9.95 3.01 14.29
N PHE A 315 -9.38 2.19 15.16
CA PHE A 315 -8.34 1.23 14.78
C PHE A 315 -8.89 0.09 13.93
N TRP A 316 -10.12 -0.35 14.23
CA TRP A 316 -10.84 -1.26 13.39
C TRP A 316 -11.03 -0.68 11.98
N PHE A 317 -11.40 0.59 11.84
CA PHE A 317 -11.56 1.19 10.51
C PHE A 317 -10.21 1.40 9.81
N ASP A 318 -9.28 2.13 10.43
CA ASP A 318 -8.00 2.54 9.84
C ASP A 318 -7.17 1.34 9.39
N HIS A 319 -7.04 0.32 10.24
CA HIS A 319 -6.24 -0.86 9.92
C HIS A 319 -6.84 -1.65 8.75
N ASN A 320 -8.15 -1.85 8.77
CA ASN A 320 -8.85 -2.59 7.73
C ASN A 320 -8.85 -1.83 6.40
N VAL A 321 -9.04 -0.51 6.42
CA VAL A 321 -8.97 0.35 5.23
C VAL A 321 -7.54 0.38 4.68
N SER A 322 -6.53 0.55 5.54
CA SER A 322 -5.11 0.48 5.14
C SER A 322 -4.79 -0.88 4.49
N SER A 323 -5.25 -1.99 5.07
CA SER A 323 -5.08 -3.32 4.49
C SER A 323 -5.79 -3.47 3.15
N LEU A 324 -7.02 -2.97 3.00
CA LEU A 324 -7.77 -3.03 1.74
C LEU A 324 -7.10 -2.21 0.63
N ILE A 325 -6.59 -1.02 0.96
CA ILE A 325 -5.90 -0.14 0.00
C ILE A 325 -4.55 -0.74 -0.41
N ALA A 326 -3.80 -1.32 0.53
CA ALA A 326 -2.57 -2.07 0.22
C ALA A 326 -2.82 -3.28 -0.70
N GLN A 327 -4.06 -3.77 -0.71
CA GLN A 327 -4.50 -4.92 -1.50
C GLN A 327 -5.48 -4.52 -2.60
N GLY A 328 -5.35 -3.27 -3.08
CA GLY A 328 -6.16 -2.72 -4.14
C GLY A 328 -6.16 -3.61 -5.38
N SER A 329 -7.27 -3.59 -6.12
CA SER A 329 -7.43 -4.38 -7.35
C SER A 329 -6.41 -4.05 -8.45
N GLU A 330 -5.72 -2.92 -8.33
CA GLU A 330 -4.63 -2.50 -9.21
C GLU A 330 -3.32 -3.26 -8.97
N PHE A 331 -3.18 -3.96 -7.83
CA PHE A 331 -1.99 -4.71 -7.48
C PHE A 331 -2.21 -6.22 -7.73
N PRO A 332 -1.41 -6.86 -8.60
CA PRO A 332 -1.49 -8.31 -8.85
C PRO A 332 -0.86 -9.10 -7.70
N LEU A 333 -1.60 -9.24 -6.59
CA LEU A 333 -1.24 -10.05 -5.43
C LEU A 333 -1.52 -11.53 -5.67
N ARG A 334 -0.70 -12.40 -5.07
CA ARG A 334 -0.77 -13.87 -5.24
C ARG A 334 -1.10 -14.61 -3.95
N LYS A 335 -0.77 -14.04 -2.78
CA LYS A 335 -0.98 -14.72 -1.49
C LYS A 335 -2.27 -14.23 -0.82
N PRO A 336 -2.98 -15.11 -0.09
CA PRO A 336 -4.23 -14.74 0.56
C PRO A 336 -4.01 -13.73 1.70
N ALA A 337 -5.00 -12.86 1.87
CA ALA A 337 -5.09 -11.88 2.95
C ALA A 337 -5.63 -12.51 4.25
N GLY A 338 -5.32 -11.90 5.40
CA GLY A 338 -5.87 -12.30 6.70
C GLY A 338 -6.21 -11.10 7.58
N PHE A 339 -7.49 -10.72 7.62
CA PHE A 339 -7.95 -9.52 8.33
C PHE A 339 -8.22 -9.77 9.83
N HIS A 340 -8.72 -10.96 10.19
CA HIS A 340 -9.11 -11.27 11.57
C HIS A 340 -7.89 -11.44 12.47
N TRP A 341 -6.87 -12.12 11.96
CA TRP A 341 -5.62 -12.32 12.68
C TRP A 341 -4.88 -10.99 12.89
N ASP A 342 -4.85 -10.14 11.87
CA ASP A 342 -4.18 -8.84 11.95
C ASP A 342 -4.89 -7.89 12.92
N LEU A 343 -6.23 -7.95 13.00
CA LEU A 343 -6.99 -7.21 14.00
C LEU A 343 -6.70 -7.67 15.45
N PHE A 344 -6.53 -8.98 15.65
CA PHE A 344 -6.15 -9.54 16.95
C PHE A 344 -4.74 -9.06 17.35
N LEU A 345 -3.80 -9.07 16.40
CA LEU A 345 -2.44 -8.60 16.59
C LEU A 345 -2.38 -7.10 16.86
N LEU A 346 -3.20 -6.30 16.17
CA LEU A 346 -3.36 -4.88 16.41
C LEU A 346 -3.80 -4.60 17.86
N GLY A 347 -4.79 -5.35 18.35
CA GLY A 347 -5.21 -5.28 19.75
C GLY A 347 -4.05 -5.55 20.72
N LEU A 348 -3.28 -6.61 20.47
CA LEU A 348 -2.10 -6.96 21.27
C LEU A 348 -1.07 -5.82 21.30
N THR A 349 -0.69 -5.29 20.13
CA THR A 349 0.26 -4.17 20.04
C THR A 349 -0.25 -2.91 20.72
N THR A 350 -1.54 -2.61 20.63
CA THR A 350 -2.18 -1.46 21.29
C THR A 350 -2.16 -1.59 22.81
N GLY A 351 -2.46 -2.78 23.34
CA GLY A 351 -2.39 -3.05 24.77
C GLY A 351 -0.96 -2.96 25.32
N VAL A 352 0.01 -3.54 24.62
CA VAL A 352 1.43 -3.46 25.00
C VAL A 352 1.94 -2.01 24.92
N ALA A 353 1.57 -1.27 23.88
CA ALA A 353 1.89 0.16 23.78
C ALA A 353 1.33 0.94 24.96
N GLY A 354 0.08 0.69 25.37
CA GLY A 354 -0.52 1.31 26.56
C GLY A 354 0.24 1.03 27.85
N ILE A 355 0.65 -0.22 28.09
CA ILE A 355 1.41 -0.62 29.28
C ILE A 355 2.79 0.05 29.33
N LEU A 356 3.41 0.27 28.15
CA LEU A 356 4.68 0.98 28.01
C LEU A 356 4.51 2.52 27.98
N GLY A 357 3.28 3.02 28.03
CA GLY A 357 2.97 4.44 27.85
C GLY A 357 3.48 4.97 26.52
N LEU A 358 3.34 4.18 25.46
CA LEU A 358 3.63 4.55 24.08
C LEU A 358 2.34 5.00 23.40
N PRO A 359 2.42 5.93 22.43
CA PRO A 359 1.30 6.20 21.56
C PRO A 359 0.93 4.93 20.79
N PHE A 360 -0.36 4.73 20.52
CA PHE A 360 -0.84 3.50 19.94
C PHE A 360 -0.51 3.44 18.43
N PRO A 361 0.25 2.42 17.95
CA PRO A 361 0.56 2.28 16.54
C PRO A 361 -0.65 1.68 15.77
N ASN A 362 -0.98 2.23 14.59
CA ASN A 362 -2.06 1.73 13.72
C ASN A 362 -1.66 1.70 12.23
N GLY A 363 -2.51 1.12 11.39
CA GLY A 363 -2.27 1.00 9.94
C GLY A 363 -2.21 2.36 9.24
N LEU A 364 -1.10 2.61 8.56
CA LEU A 364 -0.84 3.85 7.85
C LEU A 364 -1.48 3.84 6.45
N ILE A 365 -2.41 4.75 6.18
CA ILE A 365 -3.17 4.75 4.92
C ILE A 365 -2.35 5.12 3.69
N PRO A 366 -1.65 6.26 3.62
CA PRO A 366 -0.91 6.61 2.40
C PRO A 366 0.37 5.77 2.23
N GLN A 367 0.98 5.31 3.33
CA GLN A 367 2.21 4.53 3.28
C GLN A 367 2.01 3.10 2.79
N ALA A 368 0.88 2.46 3.10
CA ALA A 368 0.63 1.08 2.70
C ALA A 368 0.55 0.82 1.18
N PRO A 369 -0.15 1.65 0.36
CA PRO A 369 -0.11 1.52 -1.10
C PRO A 369 1.26 1.86 -1.67
N PHE A 370 1.96 2.89 -1.15
CA PHE A 370 3.31 3.21 -1.63
C PHE A 370 4.31 2.07 -1.36
N HIS A 371 4.18 1.38 -0.23
CA HIS A 371 4.97 0.19 0.04
C HIS A 371 4.71 -0.90 -1.02
N THR A 372 3.45 -1.16 -1.32
CA THR A 372 3.04 -2.15 -2.33
C THR A 372 3.49 -1.76 -3.73
N GLU A 373 3.38 -0.48 -4.10
CA GLU A 373 3.86 0.07 -5.38
C GLU A 373 5.38 -0.08 -5.52
N SER A 374 6.15 0.22 -4.46
CA SER A 374 7.61 0.10 -4.47
C SER A 374 8.09 -1.34 -4.67
N LEU A 375 7.29 -2.32 -4.23
CA LEU A 375 7.53 -3.75 -4.40
C LEU A 375 6.95 -4.31 -5.70
N CYS A 376 6.25 -3.49 -6.49
CA CYS A 376 5.61 -3.91 -7.72
C CYS A 376 6.60 -3.94 -8.89
N VAL A 377 6.70 -5.09 -9.55
CA VAL A 377 7.50 -5.24 -10.78
C VAL A 377 6.68 -4.84 -11.98
N THR A 378 6.95 -3.65 -12.51
CA THR A 378 6.37 -3.16 -13.76
C THR A 378 7.16 -3.68 -14.97
N LYS A 379 6.44 -4.14 -16.00
CA LYS A 379 7.00 -4.46 -17.32
C LYS A 379 6.39 -3.52 -18.36
N ALA A 380 7.21 -3.08 -19.31
CA ALA A 380 6.72 -2.32 -20.46
C ALA A 380 6.05 -3.28 -21.44
N VAL A 381 4.73 -3.31 -21.46
CA VAL A 381 3.94 -4.06 -22.43
C VAL A 381 3.62 -3.14 -23.62
N ARG A 382 3.69 -3.68 -24.83
CA ARG A 382 3.25 -2.95 -26.02
C ARG A 382 1.72 -2.98 -26.02
N ALA A 383 1.09 -1.81 -26.11
CA ALA A 383 -0.37 -1.65 -26.08
C ALA A 383 -1.12 -2.29 -27.28
N ASP A 384 -0.48 -3.17 -28.04
CA ASP A 384 -1.01 -3.77 -29.28
C ASP A 384 -1.41 -5.25 -29.12
N GLU A 385 -1.28 -5.87 -27.93
CA GLU A 385 -1.47 -7.32 -27.76
C GLU A 385 -2.79 -7.76 -27.08
N GLU A 386 -3.68 -6.85 -26.67
CA GLU A 386 -4.98 -7.22 -26.06
C GLU A 386 -6.23 -7.01 -26.93
N ASP A 387 -6.14 -6.32 -28.07
CA ASP A 387 -7.28 -6.18 -28.99
C ASP A 387 -6.95 -6.84 -30.35
N ASP A 388 -7.47 -8.06 -30.52
CA ASP A 388 -7.51 -8.72 -31.81
C ASP A 388 -8.45 -7.96 -32.77
N ASP A 389 -7.96 -7.71 -33.98
CA ASP A 389 -8.69 -7.25 -35.17
C ASP A 389 -9.49 -5.92 -35.10
N LYS A 390 -8.79 -4.78 -35.22
CA LYS A 390 -9.11 -3.73 -36.22
C LYS A 390 -8.10 -2.57 -36.28
N VAL A 391 -7.56 -2.38 -37.49
CA VAL A 391 -6.93 -1.15 -38.04
C VAL A 391 -5.63 -0.70 -37.35
N LYS A 392 -4.50 -1.17 -37.92
CA LYS A 392 -3.18 -0.54 -37.75
C LYS A 392 -3.18 0.85 -38.40
N ASP A 393 -3.24 1.89 -37.58
CA ASP A 393 -2.68 3.18 -37.94
C ASP A 393 -1.47 3.48 -37.05
N ARG A 394 -0.30 3.53 -37.69
CA ARG A 394 0.99 3.77 -37.03
C ARG A 394 1.11 5.24 -36.66
N SER A 395 0.79 5.58 -35.42
CA SER A 395 1.32 6.78 -34.78
C SER A 395 1.48 6.56 -33.27
N ALA A 396 2.70 6.78 -32.78
CA ALA A 396 3.15 6.66 -31.39
C ALA A 396 2.90 5.29 -30.72
N THR A 397 3.91 4.40 -30.78
CA THR A 397 3.98 3.19 -29.94
C THR A 397 3.99 3.61 -28.46
N ALA A 398 2.82 3.67 -27.84
CA ALA A 398 2.68 3.91 -26.42
C ALA A 398 3.01 2.60 -25.70
N TYR A 399 4.17 2.53 -25.07
CA TYR A 399 4.47 1.47 -24.11
C TYR A 399 3.67 1.75 -22.85
N ALA A 400 2.79 0.83 -22.48
CA ALA A 400 2.09 0.88 -21.20
C ALA A 400 2.93 0.10 -20.18
N PHE A 401 3.18 0.70 -19.02
CA PHE A 401 3.83 -0.01 -17.92
C PHE A 401 2.75 -0.76 -17.15
N GLU A 402 2.75 -2.08 -17.27
CA GLU A 402 1.80 -2.93 -16.56
C GLU A 402 2.51 -3.60 -15.37
N ALA A 403 1.84 -3.58 -14.22
CA ALA A 403 2.27 -4.29 -13.02
C ALA A 403 2.13 -5.80 -13.26
N THR A 404 3.24 -6.56 -13.26
CA THR A 404 3.16 -8.03 -13.46
C THR A 404 2.96 -8.81 -12.18
N HIS A 405 3.67 -8.44 -11.11
CA HIS A 405 3.55 -9.08 -9.80
C HIS A 405 4.14 -8.18 -8.72
N VAL A 406 3.68 -8.37 -7.49
CA VAL A 406 4.25 -7.72 -6.30
C VAL A 406 5.13 -8.72 -5.56
N VAL A 407 6.31 -8.27 -5.13
CA VAL A 407 7.19 -9.07 -4.26
C VAL A 407 6.64 -9.03 -2.84
N GLU A 408 5.84 -10.02 -2.47
CA GLU A 408 5.23 -10.12 -1.15
C GLU A 408 6.22 -10.70 -0.11
N GLN A 409 6.75 -9.85 0.76
CA GLN A 409 7.79 -10.22 1.73
C GLN A 409 7.63 -9.53 3.10
N ARG A 410 8.41 -9.98 4.10
CA ARG A 410 8.41 -9.47 5.49
C ARG A 410 9.62 -8.59 5.87
N VAL A 411 10.70 -8.72 5.10
CA VAL A 411 12.01 -8.12 5.40
C VAL A 411 11.98 -6.61 5.32
N SER A 412 11.30 -5.98 4.36
CA SER A 412 11.30 -4.52 4.23
C SER A 412 10.67 -3.84 5.44
N ASN A 413 9.53 -4.34 5.92
CA ASN A 413 8.82 -3.80 7.07
C ASN A 413 9.65 -4.01 8.35
N LEU A 414 10.25 -5.20 8.51
CA LEU A 414 11.16 -5.47 9.63
C LEU A 414 12.40 -4.57 9.59
N ALA A 415 13.07 -4.49 8.44
CA ALA A 415 14.30 -3.72 8.26
C ALA A 415 14.05 -2.22 8.43
N GLN A 416 12.92 -1.70 7.94
CA GLN A 416 12.47 -0.34 8.18
C GLN A 416 12.27 -0.07 9.68
N GLY A 417 11.62 -0.99 10.40
CA GLY A 417 11.46 -0.92 11.86
C GLY A 417 12.80 -0.91 12.59
N LEU A 418 13.74 -1.76 12.19
CA LEU A 418 15.09 -1.81 12.76
C LEU A 418 15.92 -0.56 12.43
N LEU A 419 15.78 0.01 11.23
CA LEU A 419 16.40 1.29 10.87
C LEU A 419 15.83 2.42 11.74
N THR A 420 14.51 2.41 11.99
CA THR A 420 13.85 3.37 12.89
C THR A 420 14.38 3.21 14.32
N LEU A 421 14.58 1.98 14.79
CA LEU A 421 15.24 1.73 16.08
C LEU A 421 16.69 2.28 16.08
N GLY A 422 17.41 2.14 14.97
CA GLY A 422 18.71 2.75 14.75
C GLY A 422 18.70 4.27 14.89
N THR A 423 17.65 4.95 14.45
CA THR A 423 17.54 6.43 14.62
C THR A 423 17.39 6.88 16.05
N MET A 424 16.92 6.00 16.94
CA MET A 424 16.83 6.29 18.37
C MET A 424 18.20 6.21 19.05
N THR A 425 19.25 5.72 18.37
CA THR A 425 20.62 5.75 18.89
C THR A 425 21.16 7.18 18.99
N GLY A 426 21.97 7.44 20.01
CA GLY A 426 22.51 8.76 20.33
C GLY A 426 23.00 9.60 19.14
N PRO A 427 23.86 9.10 18.23
CA PRO A 427 24.40 9.94 17.15
C PRO A 427 23.34 10.39 16.14
N LEU A 428 22.39 9.53 15.79
CA LEU A 428 21.32 9.89 14.84
C LEU A 428 20.24 10.76 15.49
N LEU A 429 20.00 10.57 16.78
CA LEU A 429 19.08 11.39 17.56
C LEU A 429 19.56 12.85 17.67
N VAL A 430 20.88 13.07 17.78
CA VAL A 430 21.49 14.40 17.70
C VAL A 430 21.24 15.05 16.33
N VAL A 431 21.32 14.27 15.24
CA VAL A 431 21.01 14.78 13.88
C VAL A 431 19.53 15.15 13.78
N LEU A 432 18.64 14.38 14.39
CA LEU A 432 17.21 14.65 14.42
C LEU A 432 16.86 15.94 15.16
N HIS A 433 17.58 16.22 16.25
CA HIS A 433 17.44 17.47 17.00
C HIS A 433 17.77 18.71 16.15
N LEU A 434 18.58 18.58 15.09
CA LEU A 434 18.90 19.72 14.24
C LEU A 434 17.74 20.14 13.33
N ILE A 435 16.71 19.30 13.17
CA ILE A 435 15.59 19.59 12.27
C ILE A 435 14.75 20.75 12.84
N PRO A 436 14.67 21.90 12.15
CA PRO A 436 13.83 23.02 12.59
C PRO A 436 12.34 22.75 12.38
N HIS A 437 11.49 23.32 13.25
CA HIS A 437 10.03 23.21 13.13
C HIS A 437 9.50 23.69 11.77
N GLY A 438 10.10 24.75 11.20
CA GLY A 438 9.74 25.25 9.86
C GLY A 438 9.94 24.22 8.74
N VAL A 439 10.99 23.40 8.82
CA VAL A 439 11.24 22.35 7.82
C VAL A 439 10.20 21.23 7.93
N LEU A 440 9.79 20.86 9.15
CA LEU A 440 8.69 19.92 9.38
C LEU A 440 7.34 20.45 8.90
N ALA A 441 7.09 21.75 9.01
CA ALA A 441 5.90 22.37 8.42
C ALA A 441 5.87 22.22 6.89
N GLY A 442 7.02 22.39 6.23
CA GLY A 442 7.17 22.11 4.79
C GLY A 442 6.89 20.65 4.43
N LEU A 443 7.31 19.73 5.30
CA LEU A 443 7.00 18.31 5.17
C LEU A 443 5.48 18.02 5.27
N PHE A 444 4.79 18.64 6.23
CA PHE A 444 3.33 18.57 6.34
C PHE A 444 2.63 19.06 5.07
N PHE A 445 3.13 20.13 4.44
CA PHE A 445 2.56 20.65 3.19
C PHE A 445 2.72 19.70 2.02
N ILE A 446 3.92 19.13 1.80
CA ILE A 446 4.12 18.22 0.67
C ILE A 446 3.33 16.93 0.85
N MET A 447 3.29 16.36 2.07
CA MET A 447 2.50 15.16 2.35
C MET A 447 1.00 15.41 2.20
N GLY A 448 0.50 16.53 2.71
CA GLY A 448 -0.90 16.92 2.54
C GLY A 448 -1.28 17.15 1.08
N PHE A 449 -0.41 17.80 0.31
CA PHE A 449 -0.64 18.05 -1.11
C PHE A 449 -0.62 16.76 -1.94
N GLN A 450 0.38 15.88 -1.74
CA GLN A 450 0.46 14.60 -2.44
C GLN A 450 -0.74 13.69 -2.11
N ALA A 451 -1.15 13.65 -0.84
CA ALA A 451 -2.35 12.91 -0.44
C ALA A 451 -3.63 13.50 -1.07
N LEU A 452 -3.69 14.83 -1.25
CA LEU A 452 -4.80 15.49 -1.93
C LEU A 452 -4.81 15.17 -3.43
N GLU A 453 -3.65 15.20 -4.11
CA GLU A 453 -3.51 14.90 -5.54
C GLU A 453 -3.86 13.43 -5.86
N ALA A 454 -3.45 12.50 -5.00
CA ALA A 454 -3.73 11.08 -5.15
C ALA A 454 -5.19 10.69 -4.81
N ASN A 455 -5.97 11.58 -4.20
CA ASN A 455 -7.31 11.26 -3.72
C ASN A 455 -8.35 11.19 -4.85
N GLY A 456 -9.24 10.20 -4.78
CA GLY A 456 -10.34 10.03 -5.73
C GLY A 456 -11.31 11.22 -5.82
N ILE A 457 -11.59 11.91 -4.71
CA ILE A 457 -12.45 13.12 -4.69
C ILE A 457 -11.80 14.22 -5.52
N THR A 458 -10.50 14.46 -5.36
CA THR A 458 -9.76 15.47 -6.14
C THR A 458 -9.75 15.11 -7.61
N ALA A 459 -9.50 13.84 -7.95
CA ALA A 459 -9.56 13.38 -9.35
C ALA A 459 -10.96 13.61 -9.96
N LYS A 460 -12.03 13.35 -9.21
CA LYS A 460 -13.42 13.62 -9.62
C LYS A 460 -13.67 15.13 -9.78
N LEU A 461 -13.19 15.97 -8.86
CA LEU A 461 -13.30 17.44 -8.92
C LEU A 461 -12.53 18.02 -10.11
N VAL A 462 -11.32 17.53 -10.36
CA VAL A 462 -10.52 17.92 -11.53
C VAL A 462 -11.20 17.49 -12.82
N PHE A 463 -11.75 16.27 -12.87
CA PHE A 463 -12.53 15.79 -14.01
C PHE A 463 -13.76 16.67 -14.28
N LEU A 464 -14.51 17.07 -13.24
CA LEU A 464 -15.65 17.98 -13.37
C LEU A 464 -15.24 19.38 -13.85
N SER A 465 -14.03 19.82 -13.48
CA SER A 465 -13.47 21.13 -13.85
C SER A 465 -12.79 21.13 -15.23
N ARG A 466 -12.46 19.95 -15.78
CA ARG A 466 -11.77 19.80 -17.06
C ARG A 466 -12.75 19.88 -18.22
N ASP A 467 -12.33 20.54 -19.29
CA ASP A 467 -13.14 20.62 -20.50
C ASP A 467 -13.37 19.22 -21.12
N THR A 468 -14.60 19.03 -21.61
CA THR A 468 -15.08 17.83 -22.32
C THR A 468 -14.23 17.50 -23.55
N ALA A 469 -13.68 18.53 -24.21
CA ALA A 469 -12.85 18.35 -25.39
C ALA A 469 -11.46 17.78 -25.06
N LEU A 470 -10.97 17.98 -23.83
CA LEU A 470 -9.60 17.66 -23.40
C LEU A 470 -9.51 16.42 -22.50
N THR A 471 -10.61 15.68 -22.35
CA THR A 471 -10.68 14.45 -21.56
C THR A 471 -10.39 13.24 -22.44
N PRO A 472 -9.38 12.40 -22.12
CA PRO A 472 -9.06 11.21 -22.89
C PRO A 472 -10.27 10.27 -23.06
N PRO A 473 -10.45 9.62 -24.22
CA PRO A 473 -11.54 8.66 -24.44
C PRO A 473 -11.49 7.43 -23.51
N SER A 474 -10.31 7.10 -22.97
CA SER A 474 -10.05 5.96 -22.09
C SER A 474 -10.40 6.19 -20.61
N HIS A 475 -10.87 7.38 -20.23
CA HIS A 475 -11.15 7.66 -18.82
C HIS A 475 -12.47 7.00 -18.37
N PRO A 476 -12.48 6.13 -17.34
CA PRO A 476 -13.64 5.30 -16.97
C PRO A 476 -14.88 6.14 -16.61
N ILE A 477 -14.68 7.33 -16.03
CA ILE A 477 -15.75 8.26 -15.61
C ILE A 477 -16.47 8.91 -16.82
N ARG A 478 -15.90 8.86 -18.03
CA ARG A 478 -16.56 9.37 -19.25
C ARG A 478 -17.71 8.48 -19.73
N ALA A 479 -17.77 7.22 -19.28
CA ALA A 479 -18.89 6.32 -19.57
C ALA A 479 -20.22 6.78 -18.94
N ILE A 480 -20.15 7.65 -17.92
CA ILE A 480 -21.33 8.16 -17.21
C ILE A 480 -21.98 9.27 -18.05
N LYS A 481 -23.14 8.97 -18.63
CA LYS A 481 -23.91 9.90 -19.48
C LYS A 481 -24.47 11.11 -18.69
N ARG A 482 -24.62 11.00 -17.36
CA ARG A 482 -25.16 12.06 -16.48
C ARG A 482 -24.07 12.74 -15.64
N ARG A 483 -23.53 13.86 -16.12
CA ARG A 483 -22.58 14.68 -15.33
C ARG A 483 -23.16 15.22 -14.03
N ALA A 484 -24.46 15.46 -13.98
CA ALA A 484 -25.16 15.86 -12.76
C ALA A 484 -25.08 14.78 -11.66
N ALA A 485 -24.99 13.50 -12.04
CA ALA A 485 -24.81 12.40 -11.08
C ALA A 485 -23.42 12.46 -10.43
N VAL A 486 -22.37 12.76 -11.21
CA VAL A 486 -21.01 12.93 -10.70
C VAL A 486 -20.94 14.14 -9.75
N TRP A 487 -21.56 15.27 -10.11
CA TRP A 487 -21.68 16.44 -9.22
C TRP A 487 -22.39 16.11 -7.91
N LEU A 488 -23.52 15.41 -7.96
CA LEU A 488 -24.26 15.02 -6.77
C LEU A 488 -23.46 14.06 -5.89
N PHE A 489 -22.76 13.09 -6.50
CA PHE A 489 -21.92 12.13 -5.78
C PHE A 489 -20.78 12.84 -5.05
N VAL A 490 -20.03 13.70 -5.74
CA VAL A 490 -18.95 14.50 -5.15
C VAL A 490 -19.49 15.45 -4.08
N ALA A 491 -20.68 16.04 -4.27
CA ALA A 491 -21.30 16.88 -3.24
C ALA A 491 -21.61 16.08 -1.96
N ILE A 492 -22.08 14.83 -2.07
CA ILE A 492 -22.29 13.95 -0.92
C ILE A 492 -20.95 13.62 -0.25
N GLU A 493 -19.90 13.32 -1.01
CA GLU A 493 -18.54 13.09 -0.49
C GLU A 493 -18.02 14.31 0.28
N LEU A 494 -18.17 15.51 -0.28
CA LEU A 494 -17.75 16.77 0.35
C LEU A 494 -18.57 17.11 1.60
N ILE A 495 -19.86 16.79 1.63
CA ILE A 495 -20.69 16.93 2.84
C ILE A 495 -20.21 15.96 3.92
N GLY A 496 -19.93 14.69 3.56
CA GLY A 496 -19.38 13.70 4.48
C GLY A 496 -18.04 14.14 5.07
N PHE A 497 -17.12 14.58 4.20
CA PHE A 497 -15.86 15.18 4.60
C PHE A 497 -16.06 16.40 5.51
N GLY A 498 -16.90 17.35 5.10
CA GLY A 498 -17.17 18.57 5.85
C GLY A 498 -17.73 18.30 7.25
N ALA A 499 -18.62 17.30 7.38
CA ALA A 499 -19.13 16.87 8.67
C ALA A 499 -18.03 16.27 9.57
N THR A 500 -17.20 15.37 9.02
CA THR A 500 -16.05 14.79 9.76
C THR A 500 -15.00 15.84 10.14
N PHE A 501 -14.74 16.81 9.25
CA PHE A 501 -13.78 17.86 9.52
C PHE A 501 -14.31 18.85 10.56
N ALA A 502 -15.58 19.26 10.47
CA ALA A 502 -16.20 20.19 11.41
C ALA A 502 -16.18 19.65 12.85
N ILE A 503 -16.52 18.37 13.06
CA ILE A 503 -16.49 17.80 14.42
C ILE A 503 -15.08 17.77 15.00
N THR A 504 -14.06 17.54 14.18
CA THR A 504 -12.66 17.49 14.66
C THR A 504 -12.11 18.84 15.12
N GLN A 505 -12.77 19.95 14.76
CA GLN A 505 -12.44 21.28 15.28
C GLN A 505 -13.13 21.59 16.62
N THR A 506 -13.96 20.68 17.14
CA THR A 506 -14.69 20.86 18.41
C THR A 506 -14.12 19.98 19.52
N ILE A 507 -14.53 20.21 20.77
CA ILE A 507 -14.20 19.34 21.91
C ILE A 507 -14.69 17.90 21.69
N ALA A 508 -15.75 17.72 20.89
CA ALA A 508 -16.27 16.41 20.49
C ALA A 508 -15.39 15.70 19.44
N ALA A 509 -14.17 16.20 19.17
CA ALA A 509 -13.24 15.60 18.22
C ALA A 509 -13.00 14.12 18.48
N VAL A 510 -12.96 13.65 19.73
CA VAL A 510 -12.80 12.21 20.08
C VAL A 510 -13.83 11.31 19.36
N GLY A 511 -15.01 11.84 19.05
CA GLY A 511 -16.10 11.11 18.37
C GLY A 511 -16.00 11.04 16.84
N PHE A 512 -14.98 11.62 16.20
CA PHE A 512 -14.84 11.60 14.73
C PHE A 512 -14.88 10.19 14.10
N PRO A 513 -14.36 9.10 14.72
CA PRO A 513 -14.41 7.77 14.11
C PRO A 513 -15.83 7.25 13.89
N VAL A 514 -16.78 7.67 14.74
CA VAL A 514 -18.19 7.30 14.62
C VAL A 514 -18.81 7.89 13.37
N PHE A 515 -18.42 9.12 13.00
CA PHE A 515 -18.90 9.76 11.77
C PHE A 515 -18.38 9.04 10.53
N ILE A 516 -17.11 8.62 10.53
CA ILE A 516 -16.54 7.85 9.44
C ILE A 516 -17.26 6.50 9.30
N LEU A 517 -17.50 5.81 10.43
CA LEU A 517 -18.26 4.56 10.42
C LEU A 517 -19.68 4.76 9.90
N ALA A 518 -20.32 5.89 10.21
CA ALA A 518 -21.65 6.26 9.72
C ALA A 518 -21.70 6.50 8.20
N LEU A 519 -20.56 6.79 7.53
CA LEU A 519 -20.52 6.88 6.07
C LEU A 519 -20.77 5.54 5.37
N ILE A 520 -20.46 4.41 6.03
CA ILE A 520 -20.69 3.07 5.50
C ILE A 520 -22.20 2.78 5.30
N PRO A 521 -23.07 2.91 6.31
CA PRO A 521 -24.51 2.71 6.13
C PRO A 521 -25.14 3.78 5.24
N VAL A 522 -24.64 5.03 5.26
CA VAL A 522 -25.07 6.05 4.30
C VAL A 522 -24.80 5.56 2.88
N ARG A 523 -23.63 4.97 2.63
CA ARG A 523 -23.33 4.39 1.32
C ARG A 523 -24.20 3.19 0.98
N THR A 524 -24.45 2.27 1.89
CA THR A 524 -25.23 1.06 1.56
C THR A 524 -26.73 1.31 1.43
N LEU A 525 -27.28 2.33 2.12
CA LEU A 525 -28.72 2.59 2.17
C LEU A 525 -29.17 3.81 1.35
N LEU A 526 -28.34 4.84 1.21
CA LEU A 526 -28.70 6.10 0.55
C LEU A 526 -28.26 6.13 -0.91
N LEU A 527 -27.01 5.75 -1.21
CA LEU A 527 -26.45 5.82 -2.57
C LEU A 527 -27.21 4.95 -3.60
N PRO A 528 -27.57 3.68 -3.30
CA PRO A 528 -28.37 2.84 -4.22
C PRO A 528 -29.79 3.35 -4.48
N ARG A 529 -30.32 4.24 -3.64
CA ARG A 529 -31.65 4.85 -3.85
C ARG A 529 -31.60 6.05 -4.80
N ILE A 530 -30.44 6.70 -4.89
CA ILE A 530 -30.26 7.95 -5.65
C ILE A 530 -29.66 7.66 -7.04
N PHE A 531 -28.78 6.67 -7.16
CA PHE A 531 -27.99 6.40 -8.36
C PHE A 531 -28.37 5.08 -9.04
N ARG A 532 -28.13 4.99 -10.36
CA ARG A 532 -28.29 3.73 -11.09
C ARG A 532 -27.14 2.77 -10.75
N PRO A 533 -27.35 1.44 -10.77
CA PRO A 533 -26.30 0.46 -10.46
C PRO A 533 -25.03 0.60 -11.32
N GLU A 534 -25.19 0.88 -12.61
CA GLU A 534 -24.07 1.10 -13.55
C GLU A 534 -23.27 2.38 -13.23
N GLU A 535 -23.96 3.45 -12.82
CA GLU A 535 -23.33 4.72 -12.44
C GLU A 535 -22.58 4.57 -11.11
N LEU A 536 -23.17 3.85 -10.15
CA LEU A 536 -22.57 3.60 -8.85
C LEU A 536 -21.36 2.66 -8.96
N ALA A 537 -21.42 1.62 -9.80
CA ALA A 537 -20.29 0.72 -10.01
C ALA A 537 -19.07 1.43 -10.65
N ALA A 538 -19.30 2.42 -11.51
CA ALA A 538 -18.25 3.23 -12.11
C ALA A 538 -17.66 4.28 -11.14
N LEU A 539 -18.46 4.80 -10.20
CA LEU A 539 -18.03 5.82 -9.23
C LEU A 539 -17.46 5.23 -7.93
N ASP A 540 -17.87 4.01 -7.59
CA ASP A 540 -17.60 3.37 -6.30
C ASP A 540 -17.36 1.87 -6.51
N ALA A 541 -16.18 1.56 -7.06
CA ALA A 541 -15.69 0.20 -7.22
C ALA A 541 -15.34 -0.44 -5.85
N PRO A 542 -15.33 -1.78 -5.75
CA PRO A 542 -14.78 -2.46 -4.58
C PRO A 542 -13.32 -2.03 -4.32
N THR A 543 -12.96 -1.90 -3.05
CA THR A 543 -11.64 -1.38 -2.64
C THR A 543 -10.51 -2.37 -2.92
N ALA A 544 -10.78 -3.67 -2.80
CA ALA A 544 -9.81 -4.74 -3.01
C ALA A 544 -10.28 -5.73 -4.10
N SER A 545 -9.34 -6.52 -4.62
CA SER A 545 -9.63 -7.57 -5.62
C SER A 545 -10.59 -8.64 -5.08
N ASP A 546 -11.35 -9.29 -5.96
CA ASP A 546 -12.26 -10.37 -5.57
C ASP A 546 -11.52 -11.52 -4.84
N PHE A 547 -10.26 -11.78 -5.22
CA PHE A 547 -9.37 -12.74 -4.55
C PHE A 547 -9.09 -12.35 -3.09
N THR A 548 -8.82 -11.07 -2.83
CA THR A 548 -8.62 -10.55 -1.48
C THR A 548 -9.93 -10.62 -0.66
N MET A 549 -11.05 -10.31 -1.29
CA MET A 549 -12.37 -10.25 -0.64
C MET A 549 -12.94 -11.64 -0.30
N GLU A 550 -12.45 -12.71 -0.94
CA GLU A 550 -12.85 -14.11 -0.64
C GLU A 550 -12.58 -14.50 0.83
N GLY A 551 -11.58 -13.89 1.47
CA GLY A 551 -11.28 -14.08 2.90
C GLY A 551 -12.38 -13.59 3.85
N ILE A 552 -13.19 -12.61 3.44
CA ILE A 552 -14.21 -11.94 4.27
C ILE A 552 -15.65 -12.13 3.74
N GLY A 553 -15.85 -13.12 2.86
CA GLY A 553 -17.16 -13.51 2.34
C GLY A 553 -17.57 -12.86 1.02
N GLY A 554 -16.61 -12.30 0.26
CA GLY A 554 -16.79 -11.76 -1.09
C GLY A 554 -17.12 -10.26 -1.13
N ALA A 555 -16.94 -9.64 -2.30
CA ALA A 555 -17.20 -8.23 -2.53
C ALA A 555 -18.71 -7.94 -2.59
N TRP A 556 -19.14 -6.82 -1.97
CA TRP A 556 -20.54 -6.40 -2.01
C TRP A 556 -20.93 -5.88 -3.40
N GLY A 557 -21.87 -6.57 -4.05
CA GLY A 557 -22.39 -6.20 -5.38
C GLY A 557 -21.74 -6.91 -6.56
N GLY A 558 -20.75 -7.78 -6.34
CA GLY A 558 -20.27 -8.69 -7.37
C GLY A 558 -21.37 -9.66 -7.77
N SER A 559 -21.68 -9.75 -9.07
CA SER A 559 -22.51 -10.84 -9.56
C SER A 559 -21.85 -12.16 -9.18
N GLY A 560 -22.55 -13.01 -8.45
CA GLY A 560 -22.16 -14.40 -8.28
C GLY A 560 -22.19 -15.13 -9.63
N SER A 561 -21.16 -14.91 -10.45
CA SER A 561 -20.80 -15.82 -11.52
C SER A 561 -20.01 -16.96 -10.88
N GLY A 562 -20.74 -17.86 -10.22
CA GLY A 562 -20.28 -19.23 -10.08
C GLY A 562 -20.17 -19.83 -11.48
N GLY A 563 -18.97 -19.78 -12.04
CA GLY A 563 -18.59 -20.50 -13.24
C GLY A 563 -17.43 -21.40 -12.87
N ASP A 564 -17.72 -22.69 -12.71
CA ASP A 564 -16.77 -23.76 -12.50
C ASP A 564 -15.59 -23.67 -13.49
N THR A 565 -14.39 -23.42 -12.99
CA THR A 565 -13.17 -23.93 -13.61
C THR A 565 -12.44 -24.74 -12.56
N ALA A 566 -12.64 -26.05 -12.67
CA ALA A 566 -12.04 -27.06 -11.84
C ALA A 566 -10.51 -26.93 -11.83
N SER A 567 -9.95 -26.91 -10.63
CA SER A 567 -8.57 -27.29 -10.37
C SER A 567 -8.36 -28.75 -10.79
N GLY A 568 -7.58 -28.95 -11.84
CA GLY A 568 -6.99 -30.24 -12.19
C GLY A 568 -5.55 -30.30 -11.69
N ASP A 569 -5.28 -31.28 -10.84
CA ASP A 569 -3.95 -31.64 -10.32
C ASP A 569 -2.93 -31.98 -11.43
N ASP A 570 -1.66 -31.79 -11.05
CA ASP A 570 -0.40 -31.98 -11.79
C ASP A 570 -0.28 -33.21 -12.71
N THR A 571 0.32 -33.04 -13.91
CA THR A 571 1.51 -33.82 -14.35
C THR A 571 2.06 -33.40 -15.74
N ALA A 572 3.40 -33.23 -15.77
CA ALA A 572 4.37 -33.58 -16.82
C ALA A 572 4.14 -33.27 -18.32
N VAL A 573 5.00 -32.40 -18.85
CA VAL A 573 5.75 -32.47 -20.13
C VAL A 573 5.31 -33.50 -21.18
N SER A 574 4.87 -33.05 -22.37
CA SER A 574 5.38 -33.56 -23.66
C SER A 574 4.96 -32.69 -24.85
N THR A 575 5.96 -32.38 -25.65
CA THR A 575 6.00 -31.82 -27.01
C THR A 575 4.98 -32.40 -28.00
N ARG A 576 4.29 -31.52 -28.78
CA ARG A 576 4.05 -31.73 -30.23
C ARG A 576 3.50 -30.49 -30.93
N MET A 577 4.21 -30.02 -31.94
CA MET A 577 3.71 -29.06 -32.94
C MET A 577 2.70 -29.71 -33.88
N PRO A 578 1.87 -28.90 -34.56
CA PRO A 578 1.57 -29.16 -35.96
C PRO A 578 1.89 -27.95 -36.88
N SER A 579 2.48 -28.31 -38.02
CA SER A 579 2.84 -27.54 -39.20
C SER A 579 1.63 -27.19 -40.10
N PRO A 580 1.79 -26.30 -41.10
CA PRO A 580 0.74 -25.43 -41.64
C PRO A 580 0.07 -25.97 -42.92
N SER A 581 -1.14 -25.49 -43.21
CA SER A 581 -1.79 -25.64 -44.51
C SER A 581 -1.99 -24.30 -45.21
N GLU A 582 -1.52 -24.25 -46.45
CA GLU A 582 -1.44 -23.15 -47.41
C GLU A 582 -2.79 -22.70 -48.03
N PRO A 583 -2.80 -21.59 -48.82
CA PRO A 583 -3.90 -20.63 -48.87
C PRO A 583 -4.74 -20.68 -50.15
N LEU A 584 -5.86 -19.93 -50.15
CA LEU A 584 -6.63 -19.64 -51.37
C LEU A 584 -6.59 -18.15 -51.75
N SER A 585 -6.11 -17.95 -52.97
CA SER A 585 -6.11 -16.78 -53.86
C SER A 585 -7.28 -15.77 -53.75
N ARG A 586 -6.96 -14.46 -53.87
CA ARG A 586 -7.46 -13.65 -54.99
C ARG A 586 -6.71 -12.33 -55.23
N ASP A 587 -6.44 -12.16 -56.51
CA ASP A 587 -5.84 -11.12 -57.33
C ASP A 587 -6.46 -9.70 -57.18
N THR A 588 -5.66 -8.63 -57.21
CA THR A 588 -5.76 -7.49 -58.18
C THR A 588 -4.80 -6.30 -57.90
N ARG A 589 -3.78 -6.21 -58.78
CA ARG A 589 -3.19 -5.07 -59.55
C ARG A 589 -3.13 -3.60 -59.05
N HIS A 590 -1.88 -3.09 -59.16
CA HIS A 590 -1.40 -1.75 -59.62
C HIS A 590 -1.72 -0.49 -58.75
N ARG A 591 -0.86 0.53 -58.60
CA ARG A 591 0.27 1.08 -59.40
C ARG A 591 1.14 2.04 -58.53
N ASP A 592 2.33 2.31 -59.04
CA ASP A 592 3.47 3.07 -58.49
C ASP A 592 3.24 4.54 -58.07
N SER A 593 4.02 5.06 -57.11
CA SER A 593 5.11 6.06 -57.36
C SER A 593 5.69 6.76 -56.10
N VAL A 594 7.01 6.61 -55.95
CA VAL A 594 8.08 7.60 -55.69
C VAL A 594 7.88 8.74 -54.66
N PHE A 595 8.65 8.74 -53.56
CA PHE A 595 9.81 9.65 -53.32
C PHE A 595 10.38 9.45 -51.91
N ALA A 596 11.72 9.37 -51.84
CA ALA A 596 12.51 9.15 -50.64
C ALA A 596 12.84 10.46 -49.90
N GLY A 597 13.03 10.37 -48.58
CA GLY A 597 13.65 11.41 -47.74
C GLY A 597 14.36 10.74 -46.54
N PRO A 598 15.64 11.06 -46.24
CA PRO A 598 16.49 10.25 -45.38
C PRO A 598 16.59 10.76 -43.93
N GLY A 599 16.94 9.86 -43.02
CA GLY A 599 17.67 10.19 -41.79
C GLY A 599 16.89 10.10 -40.48
N GLY A 600 16.88 8.91 -39.86
CA GLY A 600 16.58 8.73 -38.44
C GLY A 600 17.85 8.30 -37.68
N PRO A 601 18.11 8.80 -36.46
CA PRO A 601 19.35 8.55 -35.75
C PRO A 601 19.49 7.08 -35.35
N ARG A 602 20.66 6.50 -35.65
CA ARG A 602 21.09 5.19 -35.16
C ARG A 602 21.08 5.21 -33.63
N LYS A 603 20.23 4.38 -33.02
CA LYS A 603 20.21 4.18 -31.57
C LYS A 603 21.50 3.52 -31.10
N SER A 604 21.96 3.96 -29.93
CA SER A 604 23.14 3.46 -29.22
C SER A 604 22.99 1.97 -28.91
N GLN A 605 24.11 1.25 -28.88
CA GLN A 605 24.20 -0.19 -28.63
C GLN A 605 23.65 -0.59 -27.23
N GLU A 606 23.50 0.38 -26.32
CA GLU A 606 22.88 0.20 -25.00
C GLU A 606 21.35 0.01 -25.06
N ASP A 607 20.65 0.64 -26.03
CA ASP A 607 19.21 0.47 -26.26
C ASP A 607 18.84 -0.94 -26.75
N LEU A 608 19.81 -1.67 -27.32
CA LEU A 608 19.62 -3.04 -27.79
C LEU A 608 19.78 -4.07 -26.65
N THR A 609 20.54 -3.74 -25.61
CA THR A 609 20.73 -4.58 -24.43
C THR A 609 19.53 -4.58 -23.48
N GLU A 610 18.72 -3.52 -23.46
CA GLU A 610 17.43 -3.50 -22.75
C GLU A 610 16.31 -4.30 -23.45
N MET A 611 16.52 -4.77 -24.69
CA MET A 611 15.58 -5.65 -25.41
C MET A 611 15.76 -7.15 -25.12
N GLY A 612 16.42 -7.52 -24.03
CA GLY A 612 16.30 -8.88 -23.47
C GLY A 612 16.93 -10.00 -24.31
N HIS A 613 18.06 -9.76 -24.96
CA HIS A 613 18.90 -10.86 -25.46
C HIS A 613 20.08 -11.13 -24.51
N ALA A 614 19.84 -12.00 -23.53
CA ALA A 614 20.90 -12.80 -22.94
C ALA A 614 21.14 -14.01 -23.86
N GLN A 615 22.17 -13.98 -24.70
CA GLN A 615 22.69 -15.22 -25.29
C GLN A 615 23.43 -15.98 -24.19
N SER A 616 22.81 -17.04 -23.67
CA SER A 616 23.47 -18.01 -22.81
C SER A 616 24.67 -18.61 -23.55
N GLY A 617 25.85 -18.54 -22.95
CA GLY A 617 27.05 -19.18 -23.46
C GLY A 617 26.87 -20.70 -23.55
N GLN A 618 26.92 -21.22 -24.78
CA GLN A 618 27.21 -22.63 -25.03
C GLN A 618 28.69 -22.79 -25.38
N SER A 619 29.38 -23.46 -24.46
CA SER A 619 30.46 -24.44 -24.65
C SER A 619 31.35 -24.32 -25.89
N THR A 620 32.60 -23.94 -25.64
CA THR A 620 33.75 -24.04 -26.53
C THR A 620 34.03 -25.51 -26.88
N ALA A 621 33.58 -25.94 -28.05
CA ALA A 621 34.05 -27.15 -28.72
C ALA A 621 34.54 -26.80 -30.13
N THR A 622 35.86 -26.61 -30.21
CA THR A 622 36.77 -27.01 -31.29
C THR A 622 36.15 -27.23 -32.69
N ARG A 623 36.33 -26.28 -33.61
CA ARG A 623 36.33 -26.60 -35.04
C ARG A 623 37.47 -25.92 -35.80
N ARG A 624 38.35 -26.81 -36.26
CA ARG A 624 39.48 -26.63 -37.17
C ARG A 624 39.21 -25.62 -38.31
N ARG A 625 40.14 -24.67 -38.45
CA ARG A 625 40.40 -23.92 -39.68
C ARG A 625 40.88 -24.87 -40.78
N SER A 626 40.25 -24.79 -41.95
CA SER A 626 40.85 -25.16 -43.23
C SER A 626 40.92 -23.90 -44.10
N VAL A 627 42.05 -23.21 -44.06
CA VAL A 627 42.38 -22.12 -44.99
C VAL A 627 43.28 -22.71 -46.07
N GLY A 628 42.89 -22.50 -47.32
CA GLY A 628 43.59 -22.97 -48.51
C GLY A 628 44.99 -22.38 -48.68
N ARG A 629 45.86 -23.22 -49.23
CA ARG A 629 47.23 -22.95 -49.67
C ARG A 629 47.31 -21.82 -50.71
N ARG A 630 48.23 -20.87 -50.48
CA ARG A 630 49.12 -20.18 -51.46
C ARG A 630 50.11 -19.34 -50.63
N ALA A 631 51.36 -19.80 -50.44
CA ALA A 631 52.53 -19.65 -51.30
C ALA A 631 53.46 -18.51 -50.84
N ALA A 632 54.60 -18.94 -50.28
CA ALA A 632 55.96 -18.37 -50.29
C ALA A 632 56.25 -16.90 -49.90
N GLY A 633 57.24 -16.73 -49.00
CA GLY A 633 58.29 -15.73 -49.17
C GLY A 633 58.67 -14.88 -47.94
N ALA A 634 59.85 -15.17 -47.37
CA ALA A 634 60.86 -14.23 -46.82
C ALA A 634 60.44 -13.24 -45.70
N CYS A 635 60.90 -13.39 -44.45
CA CYS A 635 62.25 -13.13 -43.89
C CYS A 635 62.42 -11.73 -43.27
N ARG A 636 63.01 -11.76 -42.05
CA ARG A 636 63.66 -10.67 -41.26
C ARG A 636 62.69 -9.66 -40.63
N GLY A 637 62.64 -9.55 -39.31
CA GLY A 637 63.73 -9.12 -38.41
C GLY A 637 63.34 -7.69 -37.97
N SER A 638 63.46 -7.24 -36.74
CA SER A 638 64.25 -7.64 -35.58
C SER A 638 63.70 -6.90 -34.35
N SER A 639 64.06 -7.39 -33.16
CA SER A 639 64.55 -6.62 -31.98
C SER A 639 63.77 -5.35 -31.56
N SER A 640 63.39 -5.13 -30.30
CA SER A 640 64.04 -5.55 -29.06
C SER A 640 63.37 -4.89 -27.86
N HIS A 641 63.45 -5.59 -26.73
CA HIS A 641 63.73 -5.09 -25.38
C HIS A 641 62.71 -4.14 -24.72
N THR A 642 61.86 -4.62 -23.80
CA THR A 642 62.07 -5.07 -22.39
C THR A 642 61.96 -3.95 -21.37
N GLN A 643 61.06 -4.19 -20.41
CA GLN A 643 61.17 -3.94 -18.95
C GLN A 643 61.34 -2.46 -18.55
N GLY A 644 60.33 -1.79 -17.97
CA GLY A 644 59.82 -2.00 -16.61
C GLY A 644 60.69 -1.22 -15.59
N PRO A 645 60.26 -0.87 -14.35
CA PRO A 645 58.94 -0.97 -13.72
C PRO A 645 58.44 0.40 -13.15
N ALA A 646 57.27 0.35 -12.50
CA ALA A 646 56.61 1.38 -11.67
C ALA A 646 57.46 1.79 -10.42
N PRO A 647 56.98 2.59 -9.45
CA PRO A 647 55.73 3.38 -9.35
C PRO A 647 55.91 4.83 -8.83
N LEU A 648 54.89 5.66 -9.00
CA LEU A 648 54.25 6.48 -7.95
C LEU A 648 52.84 6.85 -8.40
#